data_AF-A0AAW1WBH1-F1
#
_entry.id   AF-A0AAW1WBH1-F1
#
_cell.length_a   1.000
_cell.length_b   1.000
_cell.length_c   1.000
_cell.angle_alpha   90.00
_cell.angle_beta   90.00
_cell.angle_gamma   90.00
#
_symmetry.space_group_name_H-M   'P 1'
#
loop_
_entity.id
_entity.type
_entity.pdbx_description
1 polymer ?
#
loop_
_entity_poly.entity_id
_entity_poly.type
_entity_poly.pdbx_seq_one_letter_code
_entity_poly.pdbx_strand_id
1 'polypeptide(L)'
;MAEVVFNLAIQLTEKLGSLAYEEICLAWGVKPDLQKLASTMSTIKSALMHAEEKQAHNAELRSWLQQLKDVFRDAEDVLDEFECEALKRQVVKTYYSTGRKVRRFFSHSNPIAFRLRVGHEIKSIRERIEELKANKAMFDLLIDHQIDHDHDRQEPRGIMKENMTHSFIPASEVIGRDSDKEKIVDLLLHQTVDHQSGNSQSSVSVIPIVGLGGLDEREWKLIRDSKIWELEREKEGGGHIIPALRLSYTQLPSYLKPCLAYCAYLLPKDASPAHSRELIKCWMAHGILQPRDNVNLEMEDVGEQYFKELCARSFFENVQVIEDEYDTCFQFSMHDLIYDLVQSIEQGEWCVVDSSTKYMAENVKHLSFLKFDNKLMFSPMLQKLKKVRSITANKAALDESFLDTCFSNFEYLRVLRIGALSLKELPSSIGTLKHLRYLNLWGNDEIIKLPNAICRLQSLQTLYLGCENLQELPSDISNLISLRSLALTTNQPCFQNNGVGCLKSLWLLAIVSCSNLISLPHEMIYLGGLRILIISDCEQLDLMNQHYQVIELRLEKLVIDELPLITELPEWFQGAANTLQYLYIQNCSNLSSLPGWLTNLTLLRKLVVDKCPKLLSLPKGMHRLTALRELQIKHCPELVRRCKRDTGEDWLQISDIPNLSIF
;
A
#
# COMPACT_ATOMS: atom_id res chain seq x y z
N MET A 1 -20.85 9.73 -6.41
CA MET A 1 -20.20 9.74 -7.74
C MET A 1 -19.54 11.09 -8.02
N ALA A 2 -20.22 12.21 -7.79
CA ALA A 2 -19.66 13.55 -7.90
C ALA A 2 -18.33 13.76 -7.16
N GLU A 3 -18.26 13.36 -5.90
CA GLU A 3 -17.05 13.42 -5.07
C GLU A 3 -15.88 12.58 -5.63
N VAL A 4 -16.15 11.39 -6.18
CA VAL A 4 -15.13 10.56 -6.86
C VAL A 4 -14.56 11.30 -8.06
N VAL A 5 -15.43 11.95 -8.86
CA VAL A 5 -15.00 12.75 -10.02
C VAL A 5 -14.24 14.00 -9.58
N PHE A 6 -14.64 14.62 -8.47
CA PHE A 6 -13.97 15.78 -7.88
C PHE A 6 -12.54 15.43 -7.45
N ASN A 7 -12.36 14.30 -6.75
CA ASN A 7 -11.03 13.82 -6.36
C ASN A 7 -10.15 13.48 -7.57
N LEU A 8 -10.73 12.86 -8.60
CA LEU A 8 -10.00 12.64 -9.86
C LEU A 8 -9.56 13.95 -10.49
N ALA A 9 -10.42 14.99 -10.48
CA ALA A 9 -10.05 16.31 -10.99
C ALA A 9 -8.87 16.92 -10.19
N ILE A 10 -8.86 16.77 -8.86
CA ILE A 10 -7.74 17.20 -8.01
C ILE A 10 -6.46 16.49 -8.41
N GLN A 11 -6.48 15.15 -8.40
CA GLN A 11 -5.31 14.32 -8.75
C GLN A 11 -4.74 14.66 -10.12
N LEU A 12 -5.60 14.81 -11.12
CA LEU A 12 -5.17 15.16 -12.48
C LEU A 12 -4.58 16.56 -12.55
N THR A 13 -5.16 17.53 -11.83
CA THR A 13 -4.64 18.91 -11.77
C THR A 13 -3.26 18.95 -11.10
N GLU A 14 -3.08 18.22 -10.00
CA GLU A 14 -1.79 18.08 -9.32
C GLU A 14 -0.73 17.42 -10.21
N LYS A 15 -1.09 16.31 -10.88
CA LYS A 15 -0.19 15.65 -11.85
C LYS A 15 0.26 16.60 -12.94
N LEU A 16 -0.68 17.32 -13.56
CA LEU A 16 -0.41 18.31 -14.60
C LEU A 16 0.53 19.44 -14.15
N GLY A 17 0.55 19.75 -12.85
CA GLY A 17 1.45 20.74 -12.24
C GLY A 17 2.82 20.20 -11.85
N SER A 18 3.11 18.90 -12.01
CA SER A 18 4.37 18.33 -11.52
C SER A 18 5.53 18.50 -12.52
N LEU A 19 6.75 18.53 -11.97
CA LEU A 19 8.01 18.78 -12.71
C LEU A 19 8.22 17.83 -13.90
N ALA A 20 7.80 16.57 -13.77
CA ALA A 20 7.90 15.58 -14.85
C ALA A 20 7.12 16.03 -16.10
N TYR A 21 5.94 16.63 -15.91
CA TYR A 21 5.11 17.12 -17.00
C TYR A 21 5.68 18.42 -17.56
N GLU A 22 6.22 19.32 -16.73
CA GLU A 22 6.85 20.55 -17.24
C GLU A 22 8.02 20.25 -18.20
N GLU A 23 8.93 19.34 -17.82
CA GLU A 23 10.08 18.96 -18.65
C GLU A 23 9.62 18.36 -20.00
N ILE A 24 8.61 17.49 -19.96
CA ILE A 24 8.12 16.81 -21.15
C ILE A 24 7.27 17.74 -22.04
N CYS A 25 6.44 18.60 -21.46
CA CYS A 25 5.63 19.58 -22.17
C CYS A 25 6.50 20.51 -23.03
N LEU A 26 7.62 20.96 -22.49
CA LEU A 26 8.60 21.78 -23.20
C LEU A 26 9.22 21.01 -24.38
N ALA A 27 9.56 19.73 -24.17
CA ALA A 27 10.19 18.91 -25.21
C ALA A 27 9.25 18.59 -26.39
N TRP A 28 7.93 18.56 -26.17
CA TRP A 28 6.97 18.04 -27.15
C TRP A 28 5.92 19.04 -27.65
N GLY A 29 5.87 20.26 -27.11
CA GLY A 29 4.97 21.30 -27.61
C GLY A 29 3.47 21.00 -27.41
N VAL A 30 3.13 20.10 -26.48
CA VAL A 30 1.74 19.82 -26.04
C VAL A 30 1.31 20.71 -24.86
N LYS A 31 2.18 21.64 -24.44
CA LYS A 31 1.96 22.56 -23.31
C LYS A 31 0.63 23.32 -23.41
N PRO A 32 0.25 23.92 -24.56
CA PRO A 32 -1.01 24.67 -24.64
C PRO A 32 -2.24 23.78 -24.42
N ASP A 33 -2.23 22.56 -24.96
CA ASP A 33 -3.34 21.62 -24.82
C ASP A 33 -3.49 21.13 -23.38
N LEU A 34 -2.38 20.83 -22.70
CA LEU A 34 -2.39 20.40 -21.29
C LEU A 34 -2.74 21.55 -20.34
N GLN A 35 -2.30 22.78 -20.60
CA GLN A 35 -2.72 23.95 -19.83
C GLN A 35 -4.22 24.20 -19.97
N LYS A 36 -4.76 24.07 -21.18
CA LYS A 36 -6.20 24.17 -21.41
C LYS A 36 -6.95 23.06 -20.66
N LEU A 37 -6.47 21.81 -20.73
CA LEU A 37 -7.03 20.68 -19.99
C LEU A 37 -7.06 20.94 -18.47
N ALA A 38 -5.95 21.43 -17.90
CA ALA A 38 -5.86 21.81 -16.49
C ALA A 38 -6.88 22.90 -16.12
N SER A 39 -7.03 23.93 -16.95
CA SER A 39 -8.01 25.01 -16.72
C SER A 39 -9.46 24.48 -16.71
N THR A 40 -9.76 23.55 -17.62
CA THR A 40 -11.09 22.94 -17.72
C THR A 40 -11.35 22.03 -16.53
N MET A 41 -10.37 21.22 -16.11
CA MET A 41 -10.47 20.39 -14.91
C MET A 41 -10.68 21.22 -13.64
N SER A 42 -9.99 22.37 -13.51
CA SER A 42 -10.20 23.29 -12.39
C SER A 42 -11.61 23.91 -12.39
N THR A 43 -12.15 24.20 -13.57
CA THR A 43 -13.53 24.70 -13.71
C THR A 43 -14.54 23.64 -13.29
N ILE A 44 -14.35 22.40 -13.75
CA ILE A 44 -15.20 21.25 -13.41
C ILE A 44 -15.10 20.94 -11.91
N LYS A 45 -13.89 20.95 -11.33
CA LYS A 45 -13.66 20.80 -9.89
C LYS A 45 -14.52 21.79 -9.10
N SER A 46 -14.51 23.06 -9.50
CA SER A 46 -15.29 24.12 -8.84
C SER A 46 -16.80 23.86 -8.92
N ALA A 47 -17.29 23.38 -10.07
CA ALA A 47 -18.71 23.04 -10.26
C ALA A 47 -19.15 21.78 -9.48
N LEU A 48 -18.24 20.81 -9.28
CA LEU A 48 -18.55 19.56 -8.60
C LEU A 48 -18.75 19.69 -7.09
N MET A 49 -18.26 20.77 -6.46
CA MET A 49 -18.43 21.02 -5.01
C MET A 49 -19.90 21.05 -4.57
N HIS A 50 -20.83 21.38 -5.48
CA HIS A 50 -22.27 21.48 -5.19
C HIS A 50 -23.09 20.35 -5.84
N ALA A 51 -22.44 19.39 -6.51
CA ALA A 51 -23.09 18.33 -7.28
C ALA A 51 -23.55 17.15 -6.41
N GLU A 52 -22.95 16.98 -5.23
CA GLU A 52 -23.10 15.79 -4.40
C GLU A 52 -24.54 15.59 -3.88
N GLU A 53 -25.17 16.65 -3.37
CA GLU A 53 -26.54 16.62 -2.87
C GLU A 53 -27.57 16.44 -4.01
N LYS A 54 -27.27 17.01 -5.19
CA LYS A 54 -28.18 17.02 -6.36
C LYS A 54 -28.20 15.68 -7.12
N GLN A 55 -27.13 14.87 -7.07
CA GLN A 55 -27.04 13.61 -7.82
C GLN A 55 -28.01 12.52 -7.34
N ALA A 56 -28.41 12.56 -6.05
CA ALA A 56 -29.26 11.52 -5.46
C ALA A 56 -30.64 11.41 -6.14
N HIS A 57 -31.14 12.52 -6.69
CA HIS A 57 -32.49 12.63 -7.24
C HIS A 57 -32.52 12.82 -8.76
N ASN A 58 -31.36 12.89 -9.43
CA ASN A 58 -31.26 13.16 -10.86
C ASN A 58 -30.51 12.03 -11.59
N ALA A 59 -31.25 11.23 -12.37
CA ALA A 59 -30.67 10.13 -13.15
C ALA A 59 -29.79 10.62 -14.32
N GLU A 60 -30.14 11.74 -14.93
CA GLU A 60 -29.36 12.35 -16.02
C GLU A 60 -28.02 12.88 -15.51
N LEU A 61 -28.03 13.54 -14.34
CA LEU A 61 -26.82 14.00 -13.67
C LEU A 61 -25.90 12.83 -13.30
N ARG A 62 -26.45 11.71 -12.82
CA ARG A 62 -25.67 10.49 -12.55
C ARG A 62 -25.01 9.94 -13.81
N SER A 63 -25.75 9.87 -14.92
CA SER A 63 -25.21 9.45 -16.21
C SER A 63 -24.09 10.38 -16.70
N TRP A 64 -24.28 11.69 -16.58
CA TRP A 64 -23.29 12.69 -16.94
C TRP A 64 -22.01 12.59 -16.07
N LEU A 65 -22.17 12.44 -14.75
CA LEU A 65 -21.04 12.25 -13.83
C LEU A 65 -20.27 10.96 -14.12
N GLN A 66 -20.96 9.90 -14.55
CA GLN A 66 -20.33 8.65 -14.95
C GLN A 66 -19.48 8.84 -16.22
N GLN A 67 -20.00 9.52 -17.24
CA GLN A 67 -19.22 9.82 -18.45
C GLN A 67 -18.00 10.70 -18.13
N LEU A 68 -18.16 11.68 -17.25
CA LEU A 68 -17.06 12.53 -16.80
C LEU A 68 -16.01 11.73 -16.01
N LYS A 69 -16.43 10.81 -15.13
CA LYS A 69 -15.54 9.85 -14.44
C LYS A 69 -14.72 9.07 -15.47
N ASP A 70 -15.36 8.55 -16.51
CA ASP A 70 -14.69 7.77 -17.55
C ASP A 70 -13.66 8.60 -18.34
N VAL A 71 -13.99 9.82 -18.74
CA VAL A 71 -13.05 10.71 -19.43
C VAL A 71 -11.85 11.08 -18.54
N PHE A 72 -12.07 11.32 -17.25
CA PHE A 72 -10.99 11.60 -16.30
C PHE A 72 -10.09 10.39 -16.06
N ARG A 73 -10.64 9.17 -16.10
CA ARG A 73 -9.83 7.95 -16.05
C ARG A 73 -8.96 7.80 -17.28
N ASP A 74 -9.50 8.05 -18.47
CA ASP A 74 -8.71 8.03 -19.71
C ASP A 74 -7.60 9.10 -19.69
N ALA A 75 -7.89 10.28 -19.11
CA ALA A 75 -6.88 11.31 -18.88
C ALA A 75 -5.79 10.86 -17.90
N GLU A 76 -6.15 10.17 -16.81
CA GLU A 76 -5.21 9.59 -15.86
C GLU A 76 -4.22 8.64 -16.55
N ASP A 77 -4.73 7.78 -17.44
CA ASP A 77 -3.95 6.78 -18.17
C ASP A 77 -2.94 7.45 -19.13
N VAL A 78 -3.39 8.48 -19.87
CA VAL A 78 -2.51 9.27 -20.76
C VAL A 78 -1.47 10.04 -19.97
N LEU A 79 -1.86 10.67 -18.85
CA LEU A 79 -0.94 11.41 -18.00
C LEU A 79 0.10 10.46 -17.38
N ASP A 80 -0.26 9.26 -16.97
CA ASP A 80 0.69 8.27 -16.47
C ASP A 80 1.77 7.91 -17.52
N GLU A 81 1.48 8.00 -18.83
CA GLU A 81 2.50 7.74 -19.85
C GLU A 81 3.66 8.74 -19.77
N PHE A 82 3.38 9.98 -19.38
CA PHE A 82 4.41 11.01 -19.20
C PHE A 82 5.33 10.67 -18.03
N GLU A 83 4.79 10.24 -16.89
CA GLU A 83 5.59 9.80 -15.73
C GLU A 83 6.53 8.66 -16.13
N CYS A 84 6.00 7.64 -16.80
CA CYS A 84 6.78 6.50 -17.28
C CYS A 84 7.90 6.94 -18.24
N GLU A 85 7.62 7.84 -19.18
CA GLU A 85 8.63 8.31 -20.15
C GLU A 85 9.65 9.28 -19.51
N ALA A 86 9.27 10.04 -18.47
CA ALA A 86 10.21 10.85 -17.68
C ALA A 86 11.25 9.96 -16.99
N LEU A 87 10.79 8.95 -16.25
CA LEU A 87 11.64 7.96 -15.58
C LEU A 87 12.55 7.25 -16.59
N LYS A 88 12.01 6.93 -17.76
CA LYS A 88 12.77 6.32 -18.84
C LYS A 88 13.89 7.18 -19.37
N ARG A 89 13.65 8.47 -19.56
CA ARG A 89 14.67 9.45 -19.96
C ARG A 89 15.72 9.62 -18.88
N GLN A 90 15.33 9.62 -17.62
CA GLN A 90 16.26 9.69 -16.49
C GLN A 90 17.24 8.52 -16.51
N VAL A 91 16.76 7.28 -16.63
CA VAL A 91 17.63 6.10 -16.74
C VAL A 91 18.57 6.18 -17.95
N VAL A 92 18.09 6.64 -19.10
CA VAL A 92 18.93 6.80 -20.30
C VAL A 92 20.02 7.86 -20.10
N LYS A 93 19.68 8.98 -19.47
CA LYS A 93 20.65 10.04 -19.16
C LYS A 93 21.74 9.51 -18.24
N THR A 94 21.36 8.77 -17.19
CA THR A 94 22.26 8.29 -16.12
C THR A 94 23.10 7.07 -16.51
N TYR A 95 22.50 6.03 -17.09
CA TYR A 95 23.15 4.71 -17.19
C TYR A 95 23.54 4.30 -18.63
N TYR A 96 23.01 4.96 -19.67
CA TYR A 96 23.19 4.49 -21.04
C TYR A 96 24.32 5.24 -21.76
N SER A 97 25.22 4.49 -22.40
CA SER A 97 26.28 5.05 -23.25
C SER A 97 25.72 5.69 -24.54
N THR A 98 26.47 6.58 -25.17
CA THR A 98 26.07 7.30 -26.40
C THR A 98 25.64 6.35 -27.52
N GLY A 99 26.31 5.19 -27.69
CA GLY A 99 25.90 4.18 -28.68
C GLY A 99 24.57 3.49 -28.35
N ARG A 100 24.28 3.26 -27.06
CA ARG A 100 23.00 2.69 -26.60
C ARG A 100 21.86 3.72 -26.71
N LYS A 101 22.16 5.02 -26.58
CA LYS A 101 21.24 6.13 -26.86
C LYS A 101 20.80 6.18 -28.33
N VAL A 102 21.74 6.02 -29.28
CA VAL A 102 21.45 6.04 -30.73
C VAL A 102 20.63 4.84 -31.19
N ARG A 103 20.90 3.62 -30.69
CA ARG A 103 20.09 2.42 -31.02
C ARG A 103 18.63 2.55 -30.58
N ARG A 104 18.34 3.36 -29.55
CA ARG A 104 16.98 3.56 -29.02
C ARG A 104 16.12 4.46 -29.91
N PHE A 105 16.73 5.40 -30.64
CA PHE A 105 16.02 6.25 -31.62
C PHE A 105 15.32 5.42 -32.71
N PHE A 106 15.85 4.23 -33.03
CA PHE A 106 15.33 3.33 -34.07
C PHE A 106 14.47 2.18 -33.51
N SER A 107 14.08 2.22 -32.24
CA SER A 107 13.22 1.21 -31.60
C SER A 107 11.74 1.65 -31.57
N HIS A 108 10.83 0.70 -31.27
CA HIS A 108 9.40 0.95 -31.05
C HIS A 108 9.09 2.00 -29.94
N SER A 109 10.11 2.40 -29.16
CA SER A 109 10.10 3.54 -28.24
C SER A 109 10.55 4.85 -28.91
N ASN A 110 10.13 5.11 -30.16
CA ASN A 110 10.50 6.31 -30.89
C ASN A 110 9.86 7.56 -30.24
N PRO A 111 10.65 8.53 -29.75
CA PRO A 111 10.12 9.76 -29.13
C PRO A 111 9.15 10.55 -30.00
N ILE A 112 9.28 10.46 -31.33
CA ILE A 112 8.41 11.14 -32.30
C ILE A 112 7.06 10.43 -32.41
N ALA A 113 7.07 9.10 -32.52
CA ALA A 113 5.83 8.30 -32.58
C ALA A 113 5.03 8.42 -31.28
N PHE A 114 5.72 8.40 -30.13
CA PHE A 114 5.13 8.66 -28.82
C PHE A 114 4.47 10.05 -28.78
N ARG A 115 5.19 11.10 -29.20
CA ARG A 115 4.69 12.48 -29.24
C ARG A 115 3.40 12.61 -30.06
N LEU A 116 3.36 12.00 -31.25
CA LEU A 116 2.18 12.05 -32.12
C LEU A 116 0.99 11.33 -31.49
N ARG A 117 1.19 10.11 -30.98
CA ARG A 117 0.13 9.32 -30.32
C ARG A 117 -0.48 10.07 -29.14
N VAL A 118 0.36 10.49 -28.18
CA VAL A 118 -0.10 11.18 -26.96
C VAL A 118 -0.74 12.53 -27.28
N GLY A 119 -0.24 13.25 -28.30
CA GLY A 119 -0.87 14.48 -28.77
C GLY A 119 -2.30 14.25 -29.29
N HIS A 120 -2.54 13.16 -30.02
CA HIS A 120 -3.88 12.77 -30.47
C HIS A 120 -4.80 12.37 -29.31
N GLU A 121 -4.30 11.63 -28.32
CA GLU A 121 -5.08 11.22 -27.16
C GLU A 121 -5.48 12.40 -26.28
N ILE A 122 -4.57 13.33 -26.01
CA ILE A 122 -4.87 14.59 -25.29
C ILE A 122 -5.95 15.38 -26.03
N LYS A 123 -5.85 15.47 -27.36
CA LYS A 123 -6.84 16.17 -28.18
C LYS A 123 -8.22 15.51 -28.08
N SER A 124 -8.28 14.17 -28.16
CA SER A 124 -9.51 13.38 -28.02
C SER A 124 -10.17 13.57 -26.65
N ILE A 125 -9.38 13.49 -25.56
CA ILE A 125 -9.86 13.75 -24.19
C ILE A 125 -10.47 15.15 -24.10
N ARG A 126 -9.75 16.15 -24.62
CA ARG A 126 -10.22 17.54 -24.59
C ARG A 126 -11.54 17.71 -25.35
N GLU A 127 -11.67 17.12 -26.54
CA GLU A 127 -12.90 17.18 -27.33
C GLU A 127 -14.09 16.56 -26.58
N ARG A 128 -13.89 15.38 -25.95
CA ARG A 128 -14.92 14.73 -25.12
C ARG A 128 -15.32 15.56 -23.90
N ILE A 129 -14.37 16.24 -23.24
CA ILE A 129 -14.69 17.14 -22.12
C ILE A 129 -15.49 18.35 -22.60
N GLU A 130 -15.13 18.95 -23.74
CA GLU A 130 -15.86 20.10 -24.29
C GLU A 130 -17.27 19.70 -24.76
N GLU A 131 -17.47 18.50 -25.31
CA GLU A 131 -18.80 17.95 -25.61
C GLU A 131 -19.65 17.80 -24.33
N LEU A 132 -19.07 17.27 -23.25
CA LEU A 132 -19.75 17.16 -21.96
C LEU A 132 -20.11 18.52 -21.36
N LYS A 133 -19.26 19.54 -21.58
CA LYS A 133 -19.48 20.93 -21.16
C LYS A 133 -20.53 21.64 -22.00
N ALA A 134 -20.62 21.33 -23.30
CA ALA A 134 -21.60 21.89 -24.21
C ALA A 134 -23.04 21.47 -23.86
N ASN A 135 -23.21 20.44 -23.03
CA ASN A 135 -24.49 20.10 -22.41
C ASN A 135 -24.85 21.11 -21.30
N LYS A 136 -25.11 22.34 -21.75
CA LYS A 136 -25.26 23.55 -20.94
C LYS A 136 -26.28 23.41 -19.81
N ALA A 137 -27.37 22.66 -20.01
CA ALA A 137 -28.39 22.43 -18.98
C ALA A 137 -27.85 21.68 -17.75
N MET A 138 -26.97 20.68 -17.92
CA MET A 138 -26.37 19.96 -16.78
C MET A 138 -25.23 20.74 -16.12
N PHE A 139 -24.46 21.49 -16.91
CA PHE A 139 -23.38 22.32 -16.38
C PHE A 139 -23.92 23.54 -15.62
N ASP A 140 -24.99 24.16 -16.13
CA ASP A 140 -25.66 25.28 -15.47
C ASP A 140 -26.35 24.81 -14.17
N LEU A 141 -26.92 23.60 -14.09
CA LEU A 141 -27.46 23.02 -12.84
C LEU A 141 -26.43 22.91 -11.70
N LEU A 142 -25.13 22.87 -12.03
CA LEU A 142 -24.02 22.87 -11.07
C LEU A 142 -23.57 24.27 -10.67
N ILE A 143 -23.83 25.27 -11.52
CA ILE A 143 -23.43 26.68 -11.32
C ILE A 143 -24.58 27.52 -10.73
N ASP A 144 -25.83 27.06 -10.82
CA ASP A 144 -27.03 27.81 -10.42
C ASP A 144 -27.18 27.93 -8.88
N HIS A 145 -26.33 28.78 -8.29
CA HIS A 145 -26.69 29.88 -7.40
C HIS A 145 -25.43 30.71 -7.12
N GLN A 146 -25.03 31.55 -8.09
CA GLN A 146 -24.28 32.76 -7.77
C GLN A 146 -25.19 33.94 -7.40
N ILE A 147 -26.50 33.74 -7.31
CA ILE A 147 -27.45 34.77 -6.93
C ILE A 147 -28.52 34.13 -6.03
N ASP A 148 -28.28 34.11 -4.73
CA ASP A 148 -29.31 34.57 -3.81
C ASP A 148 -28.65 35.25 -2.62
N HIS A 149 -29.03 36.51 -2.41
CA HIS A 149 -28.60 37.31 -1.28
C HIS A 149 -29.28 36.77 -0.03
N ASP A 150 -28.56 36.05 0.83
CA ASP A 150 -28.86 36.14 2.26
C ASP A 150 -27.58 36.11 3.09
N HIS A 151 -27.50 37.07 3.99
CA HIS A 151 -26.37 37.29 4.88
C HIS A 151 -26.28 36.15 5.90
N ASP A 152 -25.05 35.84 6.32
CA ASP A 152 -24.71 35.01 7.48
C ASP A 152 -24.55 33.49 7.26
N ARG A 153 -23.62 33.11 6.37
CA ARG A 153 -22.85 31.87 6.52
C ARG A 153 -21.36 32.19 6.43
N GLN A 154 -20.71 32.28 7.59
CA GLN A 154 -19.26 32.22 7.67
C GLN A 154 -18.77 30.95 6.97
N GLU A 155 -17.82 31.11 6.05
CA GLU A 155 -17.02 30.01 5.48
C GLU A 155 -16.52 29.11 6.63
N PRO A 156 -16.68 27.77 6.58
CA PRO A 156 -15.83 26.92 7.36
C PRO A 156 -14.46 26.89 6.67
N ARG A 157 -13.67 27.95 6.89
CA ARG A 157 -12.21 27.87 6.80
C ARG A 157 -11.72 27.03 7.96
N GLY A 158 -11.79 25.74 7.74
CA GLY A 158 -11.28 24.72 8.62
C GLY A 158 -11.54 23.42 7.93
N ILE A 159 -10.51 22.85 7.31
CA ILE A 159 -10.41 21.40 7.20
C ILE A 159 -10.69 20.91 8.61
N MET A 160 -11.90 20.38 8.86
CA MET A 160 -12.23 19.85 10.17
C MET A 160 -11.10 18.88 10.49
N LYS A 161 -10.37 19.17 11.58
CA LYS A 161 -9.66 18.12 12.29
C LYS A 161 -10.75 17.14 12.68
N GLU A 162 -11.03 16.17 11.83
CA GLU A 162 -11.91 15.07 12.14
C GLU A 162 -11.25 14.35 13.31
N ASN A 163 -11.84 14.50 14.48
CA ASN A 163 -11.38 13.84 15.69
C ASN A 163 -11.57 12.34 15.49
N MET A 164 -10.48 11.63 15.17
CA MET A 164 -10.48 10.18 15.03
C MET A 164 -10.79 9.52 16.39
N THR A 165 -11.85 8.71 16.45
CA THR A 165 -12.13 7.81 17.57
C THR A 165 -11.31 6.53 17.41
N HIS A 166 -10.67 6.01 18.45
CA HIS A 166 -9.90 4.75 18.41
C HIS A 166 -10.39 3.80 19.52
N SER A 167 -10.22 2.48 19.32
CA SER A 167 -10.74 1.44 20.21
C SER A 167 -9.86 1.13 21.42
N PHE A 168 -8.59 1.57 21.41
CA PHE A 168 -7.63 1.31 22.49
C PHE A 168 -7.50 2.52 23.42
N ILE A 169 -8.09 2.46 24.61
CA ILE A 169 -7.91 3.47 25.66
C ILE A 169 -7.26 2.78 26.87
N PRO A 170 -6.15 3.30 27.45
CA PRO A 170 -5.56 2.75 28.65
C PRO A 170 -6.58 2.71 29.80
N ALA A 171 -6.70 1.58 30.51
CA ALA A 171 -7.68 1.42 31.59
C ALA A 171 -7.51 2.46 32.73
N SER A 172 -6.32 3.02 32.88
CA SER A 172 -6.01 4.09 33.83
C SER A 172 -6.62 5.46 33.45
N GLU A 173 -7.04 5.66 32.20
CA GLU A 173 -7.60 6.92 31.69
C GLU A 173 -9.14 6.96 31.71
N VAL A 174 -9.80 5.83 32.02
CA VAL A 174 -11.26 5.72 32.05
C VAL A 174 -11.76 5.85 33.48
N ILE A 175 -12.45 6.96 33.80
CA ILE A 175 -12.97 7.25 35.14
C ILE A 175 -14.50 7.16 35.13
N GLY A 176 -15.07 6.46 36.12
CA GLY A 176 -16.50 6.54 36.47
C GLY A 176 -17.47 5.77 35.56
N ARG A 177 -16.98 4.81 34.76
CA ARG A 177 -17.82 4.00 33.84
C ARG A 177 -18.08 2.55 34.27
N ASP A 178 -17.68 2.15 35.48
CA ASP A 178 -17.83 0.77 35.95
C ASP A 178 -19.29 0.30 36.00
N SER A 179 -20.21 1.18 36.42
CA SER A 179 -21.65 0.85 36.47
C SER A 179 -22.27 0.65 35.08
N ASP A 180 -21.84 1.42 34.07
CA ASP A 180 -22.37 1.28 32.71
C ASP A 180 -21.76 0.06 32.00
N LYS A 181 -20.50 -0.27 32.31
CA LYS A 181 -19.86 -1.52 31.87
C LYS A 181 -20.63 -2.74 32.38
N GLU A 182 -20.98 -2.78 33.67
CA GLU A 182 -21.76 -3.88 34.24
C GLU A 182 -23.13 -4.03 33.57
N LYS A 183 -23.85 -2.92 33.30
CA LYS A 183 -25.14 -2.95 32.58
C LYS A 183 -25.02 -3.49 31.15
N ILE A 184 -23.98 -3.12 30.41
CA ILE A 184 -23.78 -3.60 29.04
C ILE A 184 -23.42 -5.10 29.05
N VAL A 185 -22.56 -5.52 29.98
CA VAL A 185 -22.23 -6.94 30.18
C VAL A 185 -23.49 -7.73 30.54
N ASP A 186 -24.36 -7.18 31.38
CA ASP A 186 -25.61 -7.82 31.78
C ASP A 186 -26.59 -7.98 30.61
N LEU A 187 -26.72 -6.95 29.76
CA LEU A 187 -27.51 -7.01 28.52
C LEU A 187 -26.97 -8.05 27.54
N LEU A 188 -25.66 -8.23 27.45
CA LEU A 188 -25.03 -9.24 26.61
C LEU A 188 -25.24 -10.67 27.14
N LEU A 189 -25.28 -10.85 28.46
CA LEU A 189 -25.46 -12.16 29.11
C LEU A 189 -26.93 -12.61 29.13
N HIS A 190 -27.88 -11.70 29.36
CA HIS A 190 -29.32 -12.00 29.46
C HIS A 190 -30.01 -12.38 28.14
N GLN A 191 -29.33 -12.27 27.01
CA GLN A 191 -29.90 -12.57 25.68
C GLN A 191 -29.79 -14.05 25.28
N THR A 192 -29.30 -14.91 26.18
CA THR A 192 -29.15 -16.36 25.95
C THR A 192 -30.27 -17.21 26.56
N VAL A 193 -31.33 -16.60 27.12
CA VAL A 193 -32.38 -17.32 27.86
C VAL A 193 -33.76 -17.05 27.27
N ASP A 194 -34.00 -17.49 26.05
CA ASP A 194 -35.37 -17.72 25.54
C ASP A 194 -35.42 -19.00 24.69
N HIS A 195 -34.96 -20.10 25.28
CA HIS A 195 -35.25 -21.45 24.76
C HIS A 195 -36.62 -21.91 25.22
N GLN A 196 -37.69 -21.39 24.61
CA GLN A 196 -38.99 -22.06 24.64
C GLN A 196 -39.95 -21.60 23.52
N SER A 197 -39.49 -21.59 22.26
CA SER A 197 -40.39 -21.86 21.13
C SER A 197 -39.58 -22.39 19.93
N GLY A 198 -39.97 -23.55 19.41
CA GLY A 198 -39.22 -24.28 18.38
C GLY A 198 -39.38 -23.69 16.98
N ASN A 199 -38.76 -22.53 16.73
CA ASN A 199 -38.57 -22.03 15.38
C ASN A 199 -37.17 -21.39 15.24
N SER A 200 -36.28 -22.09 14.55
CA SER A 200 -34.86 -21.74 14.41
C SER A 200 -34.65 -20.59 13.42
N GLN A 201 -34.86 -19.36 13.86
CA GLN A 201 -34.19 -18.18 13.30
C GLN A 201 -33.28 -17.63 14.39
N SER A 202 -31.97 -17.77 14.21
CA SER A 202 -30.96 -17.14 15.06
C SER A 202 -31.06 -15.62 14.89
N SER A 203 -31.85 -14.96 15.73
CA SER A 203 -31.96 -13.50 15.73
C SER A 203 -30.64 -12.91 16.23
N VAL A 204 -29.94 -12.17 15.37
CA VAL A 204 -28.79 -11.36 15.78
C VAL A 204 -29.28 -10.33 16.79
N SER A 205 -28.72 -10.35 18.00
CA SER A 205 -29.02 -9.34 18.99
C SER A 205 -28.21 -8.08 18.73
N VAL A 206 -28.88 -6.93 18.75
CA VAL A 206 -28.27 -5.61 18.52
C VAL A 206 -28.49 -4.76 19.76
N ILE A 207 -27.40 -4.34 20.41
CA ILE A 207 -27.44 -3.40 21.54
C ILE A 207 -26.91 -2.04 21.03
N PRO A 208 -27.78 -1.08 20.70
CA PRO A 208 -27.34 0.25 20.30
C PRO A 208 -26.83 1.02 21.52
N ILE A 209 -25.55 1.38 21.53
CA ILE A 209 -24.98 2.31 22.51
C ILE A 209 -25.09 3.72 21.92
N VAL A 210 -26.01 4.51 22.47
CA VAL A 210 -26.26 5.89 22.02
C VAL A 210 -25.69 6.86 23.05
N GLY A 211 -24.64 7.60 22.67
CA GLY A 211 -23.97 8.59 23.51
C GLY A 211 -23.07 9.51 22.71
N LEU A 212 -22.83 10.72 23.22
CA LEU A 212 -22.12 11.78 22.51
C LEU A 212 -20.59 11.68 22.63
N GLY A 213 -19.94 11.65 21.47
CA GLY A 213 -18.66 12.31 21.24
C GLY A 213 -18.75 13.09 19.92
N GLY A 214 -18.78 14.43 20.00
CA GLY A 214 -18.43 15.31 18.87
C GLY A 214 -19.52 15.75 17.87
N LEU A 215 -20.79 15.36 18.00
CA LEU A 215 -21.87 15.82 17.10
C LEU A 215 -22.96 16.59 17.87
N ASP A 216 -23.57 17.61 17.28
CA ASP A 216 -24.64 18.37 17.95
C ASP A 216 -26.06 17.76 17.74
N GLU A 217 -27.06 18.26 18.46
CA GLU A 217 -28.45 17.77 18.35
C GLU A 217 -29.04 17.93 16.94
N ARG A 218 -28.57 18.92 16.17
CA ARG A 218 -29.07 19.20 14.82
C ARG A 218 -28.54 18.18 13.83
N GLU A 219 -27.26 17.83 13.92
CA GLU A 219 -26.64 16.78 13.11
C GLU A 219 -27.31 15.41 13.34
N TRP A 220 -27.64 15.09 14.59
CA TRP A 220 -28.39 13.87 14.90
C TRP A 220 -29.81 13.86 14.35
N LYS A 221 -30.50 15.01 14.34
CA LYS A 221 -31.82 15.13 13.70
C LYS A 221 -31.71 14.92 12.19
N LEU A 222 -30.69 15.46 11.53
CA LEU A 222 -30.44 15.24 10.11
C LEU A 222 -30.19 13.75 9.79
N ILE A 223 -29.43 13.05 10.64
CA ILE A 223 -29.19 11.61 10.48
C ILE A 223 -30.48 10.83 10.69
N ARG A 224 -31.19 11.06 11.79
CA ARG A 224 -32.44 10.35 12.13
C ARG A 224 -33.51 10.53 11.06
N ASP A 225 -33.64 11.76 10.54
CA ASP A 225 -34.68 12.13 9.58
C ASP A 225 -34.20 11.90 8.12
N SER A 226 -33.03 11.28 7.93
CA SER A 226 -32.47 10.98 6.62
C SER A 226 -33.28 9.92 5.88
N LYS A 227 -33.50 10.15 4.58
CA LYS A 227 -34.17 9.17 3.70
C LYS A 227 -33.36 7.89 3.47
N ILE A 228 -32.10 7.82 3.92
CA ILE A 228 -31.27 6.62 3.81
C ILE A 228 -31.91 5.41 4.49
N TRP A 229 -32.64 5.64 5.58
CA TRP A 229 -33.40 4.61 6.32
C TRP A 229 -34.56 4.02 5.51
N GLU A 230 -34.96 4.66 4.41
CA GLU A 230 -36.07 4.25 3.56
C GLU A 230 -35.61 3.49 2.30
N LEU A 231 -34.35 3.64 1.88
CA LEU A 231 -33.83 3.18 0.58
C LEU A 231 -33.74 1.65 0.42
N GLU A 232 -33.79 0.87 1.50
CA GLU A 232 -33.49 -0.57 1.48
C GLU A 232 -34.53 -1.45 2.19
N ARG A 233 -35.70 -0.90 2.54
CA ARG A 233 -36.81 -1.68 3.13
C ARG A 233 -37.38 -2.78 2.21
N GLU A 234 -37.05 -2.77 0.92
CA GLU A 234 -37.81 -3.50 -0.09
C GLU A 234 -37.17 -4.78 -0.66
N LYS A 235 -35.90 -5.15 -0.34
CA LYS A 235 -35.29 -6.30 -1.05
C LYS A 235 -34.72 -7.46 -0.25
N GLU A 236 -34.08 -7.33 0.89
CA GLU A 236 -33.52 -8.50 1.59
C GLU A 236 -33.56 -8.30 3.10
N GLY A 237 -33.85 -9.37 3.86
CA GLY A 237 -34.15 -9.35 5.31
C GLY A 237 -33.03 -8.91 6.27
N GLY A 238 -32.04 -8.14 5.81
CA GLY A 238 -31.11 -7.42 6.67
C GLY A 238 -31.76 -6.12 7.14
N GLY A 239 -32.06 -6.00 8.43
CA GLY A 239 -32.76 -4.84 9.01
C GLY A 239 -32.03 -3.49 8.86
N HIS A 240 -32.24 -2.57 9.81
CA HIS A 240 -31.68 -1.20 9.81
C HIS A 240 -30.14 -1.07 9.72
N ILE A 241 -29.39 -2.17 9.56
CA ILE A 241 -27.93 -2.23 9.53
C ILE A 241 -27.37 -1.70 8.21
N ILE A 242 -27.86 -2.14 7.04
CA ILE A 242 -27.28 -1.70 5.75
C ILE A 242 -27.39 -0.17 5.56
N PRO A 243 -28.53 0.49 5.86
CA PRO A 243 -28.60 1.95 5.84
C PRO A 243 -27.61 2.64 6.77
N ALA A 244 -27.36 2.09 7.96
CA ALA A 244 -26.38 2.63 8.92
C ALA A 244 -24.94 2.47 8.42
N LEU A 245 -24.59 1.32 7.85
CA LEU A 245 -23.28 1.08 7.25
C LEU A 245 -23.09 1.98 6.03
N ARG A 246 -24.13 2.15 5.21
CA ARG A 246 -24.13 3.06 4.06
C ARG A 246 -23.93 4.50 4.48
N LEU A 247 -24.58 4.94 5.57
CA LEU A 247 -24.32 6.26 6.16
C LEU A 247 -22.84 6.41 6.54
N SER A 248 -22.29 5.41 7.24
CA SER A 248 -20.88 5.40 7.65
C SER A 248 -19.92 5.48 6.46
N TYR A 249 -20.22 4.79 5.37
CA TYR A 249 -19.46 4.88 4.12
C TYR A 249 -19.61 6.26 3.45
N THR A 250 -20.83 6.83 3.40
CA THR A 250 -21.04 8.15 2.76
C THR A 250 -20.28 9.26 3.48
N GLN A 251 -20.17 9.17 4.81
CA GLN A 251 -19.43 10.11 5.67
C GLN A 251 -17.92 9.81 5.73
N LEU A 252 -17.44 8.77 5.04
CA LEU A 252 -16.01 8.49 4.96
C LEU A 252 -15.31 9.59 4.16
N PRO A 253 -14.13 10.07 4.56
CA PRO A 253 -13.38 11.03 3.77
C PRO A 253 -13.10 10.50 2.38
N SER A 254 -13.17 11.41 1.43
CA SER A 254 -13.11 11.10 0.00
C SER A 254 -11.84 10.34 -0.40
N TYR A 255 -10.71 10.59 0.29
CA TYR A 255 -9.43 9.92 0.06
C TYR A 255 -9.37 8.48 0.60
N LEU A 256 -10.23 8.11 1.57
CA LEU A 256 -10.30 6.75 2.12
C LEU A 256 -11.27 5.84 1.36
N LYS A 257 -12.25 6.39 0.63
CA LYS A 257 -13.20 5.59 -0.16
C LYS A 257 -12.50 4.66 -1.16
N PRO A 258 -11.51 5.11 -1.96
CA PRO A 258 -10.77 4.22 -2.86
C PRO A 258 -9.91 3.19 -2.11
N CYS A 259 -9.37 3.54 -0.94
CA CYS A 259 -8.63 2.62 -0.09
C CYS A 259 -9.52 1.46 0.37
N LEU A 260 -10.69 1.77 0.92
CA LEU A 260 -11.66 0.78 1.39
C LEU A 260 -12.22 -0.07 0.23
N ALA A 261 -12.52 0.55 -0.91
CA ALA A 261 -12.94 -0.15 -2.12
C ALA A 261 -11.90 -1.19 -2.58
N TYR A 262 -10.62 -0.83 -2.54
CA TYR A 262 -9.55 -1.75 -2.89
C TYR A 262 -9.39 -2.89 -1.87
N CYS A 263 -9.61 -2.64 -0.58
CA CYS A 263 -9.60 -3.70 0.44
C CYS A 263 -10.65 -4.77 0.15
N ALA A 264 -11.86 -4.39 -0.26
CA ALA A 264 -12.91 -5.35 -0.62
C ALA A 264 -12.47 -6.23 -1.82
N TYR A 265 -11.79 -5.68 -2.82
CA TYR A 265 -11.21 -6.50 -3.90
C TYR A 265 -10.17 -7.49 -3.39
N LEU A 266 -9.27 -7.05 -2.50
CA LEU A 266 -8.16 -7.87 -2.00
C LEU A 266 -8.63 -9.00 -1.07
N LEU A 267 -9.71 -8.77 -0.33
CA LEU A 267 -10.32 -9.66 0.65
C LEU A 267 -11.71 -10.14 0.16
N PRO A 268 -11.79 -11.06 -0.82
CA PRO A 268 -13.06 -11.69 -1.16
C PRO A 268 -13.63 -12.47 0.04
N LYS A 269 -14.95 -12.77 0.02
CA LYS A 269 -15.59 -13.62 1.03
C LYS A 269 -14.80 -14.92 1.24
N ASP A 270 -14.61 -15.30 2.50
CA ASP A 270 -13.79 -16.45 2.93
C ASP A 270 -12.27 -16.35 2.67
N ALA A 271 -11.74 -15.16 2.36
CA ALA A 271 -10.30 -14.96 2.24
C ALA A 271 -9.57 -15.08 3.59
N SER A 272 -8.33 -15.57 3.55
CA SER A 272 -7.43 -15.48 4.69
C SER A 272 -7.20 -14.02 5.09
N PRO A 273 -6.99 -13.72 6.38
CA PRO A 273 -6.72 -12.35 6.81
C PRO A 273 -5.56 -11.70 6.04
N ALA A 274 -5.70 -10.43 5.70
CA ALA A 274 -4.68 -9.68 4.96
C ALA A 274 -3.71 -8.96 5.89
N HIS A 275 -2.54 -8.60 5.36
CA HIS A 275 -1.51 -7.85 6.06
C HIS A 275 -1.49 -6.39 5.58
N SER A 276 -1.47 -5.43 6.52
CA SER A 276 -1.50 -4.00 6.22
C SER A 276 -0.31 -3.55 5.34
N ARG A 277 0.87 -4.15 5.54
CA ARG A 277 2.09 -3.85 4.77
C ARG A 277 1.89 -4.02 3.26
N GLU A 278 1.24 -5.11 2.88
CA GLU A 278 0.99 -5.41 1.48
C GLU A 278 -0.10 -4.51 0.90
N LEU A 279 -1.18 -4.29 1.68
CA LEU A 279 -2.26 -3.40 1.30
C LEU A 279 -1.76 -1.97 1.01
N ILE A 280 -0.92 -1.42 1.88
CA ILE A 280 -0.34 -0.08 1.72
C ILE A 280 0.46 0.02 0.41
N LYS A 281 1.27 -1.00 0.10
CA LYS A 281 2.05 -1.02 -1.15
C LYS A 281 1.17 -1.12 -2.37
N CYS A 282 0.02 -1.80 -2.29
CA CYS A 282 -0.97 -1.79 -3.36
C CYS A 282 -1.64 -0.41 -3.50
N TRP A 283 -1.97 0.28 -2.41
CA TRP A 283 -2.50 1.66 -2.47
C TRP A 283 -1.49 2.63 -3.09
N MET A 284 -0.21 2.52 -2.74
CA MET A 284 0.87 3.27 -3.38
C MET A 284 0.95 2.98 -4.88
N ALA A 285 0.92 1.70 -5.26
CA ALA A 285 0.98 1.26 -6.65
C ALA A 285 -0.22 1.76 -7.47
N HIS A 286 -1.39 1.90 -6.86
CA HIS A 286 -2.55 2.51 -7.50
C HIS A 286 -2.53 4.04 -7.51
N GLY A 287 -1.61 4.70 -6.79
CA GLY A 287 -1.57 6.15 -6.66
C GLY A 287 -2.75 6.71 -5.87
N ILE A 288 -3.30 5.93 -4.93
CA ILE A 288 -4.45 6.33 -4.10
C ILE A 288 -4.00 7.28 -2.97
N LEU A 289 -2.79 7.06 -2.45
CA LEU A 289 -2.25 7.84 -1.34
C LEU A 289 -1.82 9.23 -1.81
N GLN A 290 -2.10 10.24 -0.99
CA GLN A 290 -1.69 11.63 -1.23
C GLN A 290 -1.11 12.19 0.08
N PRO A 291 0.08 12.82 0.06
CA PRO A 291 0.61 13.52 1.22
C PRO A 291 -0.33 14.67 1.61
N ARG A 292 -0.56 14.89 2.91
CA ARG A 292 -1.24 16.09 3.41
C ARG A 292 -0.24 17.25 3.56
N ASP A 293 -0.73 18.48 3.47
CA ASP A 293 0.04 19.72 3.53
C ASP A 293 1.17 19.75 4.58
N ASN A 294 2.34 20.26 4.18
CA ASN A 294 3.48 20.70 5.01
C ASN A 294 4.16 19.69 5.96
N VAL A 295 3.85 18.40 5.91
CA VAL A 295 4.62 17.37 6.65
C VAL A 295 5.38 16.50 5.65
N ASN A 296 6.71 16.44 5.77
CA ASN A 296 7.58 15.56 4.97
C ASN A 296 7.42 14.08 5.39
N LEU A 297 6.22 13.52 5.22
CA LEU A 297 5.97 12.08 5.42
C LEU A 297 6.29 11.29 4.15
N GLU A 298 6.83 10.09 4.32
CA GLU A 298 6.96 9.15 3.22
C GLU A 298 5.59 8.52 2.90
N MET A 299 5.43 7.98 1.69
CA MET A 299 4.15 7.42 1.24
C MET A 299 3.71 6.20 2.06
N GLU A 300 4.69 5.44 2.57
CA GLU A 300 4.48 4.33 3.49
C GLU A 300 3.82 4.81 4.80
N ASP A 301 4.28 5.94 5.35
CA ASP A 301 3.72 6.54 6.57
C ASP A 301 2.29 7.03 6.35
N VAL A 302 2.04 7.70 5.22
CA VAL A 302 0.70 8.15 4.82
C VAL A 302 -0.26 6.96 4.71
N GLY A 303 0.20 5.86 4.09
CA GLY A 303 -0.58 4.64 3.96
C GLY A 303 -0.91 3.99 5.30
N GLU A 304 0.05 3.95 6.22
CA GLU A 304 -0.20 3.46 7.58
C GLU A 304 -1.21 4.33 8.33
N GLN A 305 -1.14 5.66 8.14
CA GLN A 305 -2.09 6.60 8.73
C GLN A 305 -3.51 6.36 8.21
N TYR A 306 -3.68 6.17 6.91
CA TYR A 306 -4.97 5.87 6.28
C TYR A 306 -5.53 4.52 6.75
N PHE A 307 -4.67 3.51 6.88
CA PHE A 307 -5.05 2.20 7.42
C PHE A 307 -5.56 2.33 8.86
N LYS A 308 -4.81 3.02 9.73
CA LYS A 308 -5.20 3.26 11.13
C LYS A 308 -6.53 4.01 11.24
N GLU A 309 -6.78 4.97 10.35
CA GLU A 309 -8.06 5.70 10.31
C GLU A 309 -9.24 4.79 9.93
N LEU A 310 -9.06 3.89 8.96
CA LEU A 310 -10.08 2.89 8.61
C LEU A 310 -10.35 1.90 9.75
N CYS A 311 -9.30 1.46 10.46
CA CYS A 311 -9.45 0.65 11.69
C CYS A 311 -10.23 1.41 12.78
N ALA A 312 -9.90 2.68 12.99
CA ALA A 312 -10.56 3.56 13.96
C ALA A 312 -12.07 3.73 13.70
N ARG A 313 -12.49 3.62 12.44
CA ARG A 313 -13.90 3.66 12.01
C ARG A 313 -14.57 2.29 11.96
N SER A 314 -13.92 1.24 12.46
CA SER A 314 -14.45 -0.13 12.53
C SER A 314 -14.85 -0.75 11.17
N PHE A 315 -14.19 -0.34 10.08
CA PHE A 315 -14.40 -0.99 8.77
C PHE A 315 -13.70 -2.35 8.65
N PHE A 316 -12.81 -2.67 9.59
CA PHE A 316 -12.09 -3.93 9.67
C PHE A 316 -12.38 -4.64 10.99
N GLU A 317 -12.35 -5.96 10.96
CA GLU A 317 -12.51 -6.84 12.11
C GLU A 317 -11.27 -7.71 12.31
N ASN A 318 -11.18 -8.39 13.46
CA ASN A 318 -10.06 -9.27 13.80
C ASN A 318 -8.68 -8.60 13.63
N VAL A 319 -8.61 -7.29 13.90
CA VAL A 319 -7.38 -6.51 13.76
C VAL A 319 -6.43 -6.90 14.89
N GLN A 320 -5.34 -7.57 14.52
CA GLN A 320 -4.29 -8.00 15.44
C GLN A 320 -2.96 -7.41 15.01
N VAL A 321 -2.19 -6.93 15.98
CA VAL A 321 -0.79 -6.58 15.74
C VAL A 321 -0.01 -7.88 15.68
N ILE A 322 0.49 -8.23 14.50
CA ILE A 322 1.47 -9.28 14.36
C ILE A 322 2.83 -8.65 14.53
N GLU A 323 3.52 -9.05 15.60
CA GLU A 323 4.97 -8.94 15.67
C GLU A 323 5.54 -10.24 15.12
N ASP A 324 5.79 -10.29 13.81
CA ASP A 324 6.61 -11.36 13.23
C ASP A 324 8.10 -11.00 13.35
N GLU A 325 8.97 -11.97 13.06
CA GLU A 325 10.43 -11.81 13.14
C GLU A 325 10.96 -10.70 12.21
N TYR A 326 10.17 -10.28 11.21
CA TYR A 326 10.59 -9.43 10.11
C TYR A 326 10.07 -7.99 10.22
N ASP A 327 8.80 -7.78 10.56
CA ASP A 327 8.25 -6.46 10.85
C ASP A 327 6.87 -6.44 11.56
N THR A 328 6.55 -5.34 12.24
CA THR A 328 5.28 -5.15 12.95
C THR A 328 4.22 -4.72 11.94
N CYS A 329 3.23 -5.56 11.69
CA CYS A 329 2.13 -5.19 10.80
C CYS A 329 0.78 -5.60 11.39
N PHE A 330 -0.30 -5.06 10.83
CA PHE A 330 -1.64 -5.43 11.25
C PHE A 330 -2.15 -6.54 10.35
N GLN A 331 -2.56 -7.65 10.96
CA GLN A 331 -3.42 -8.63 10.32
C GLN A 331 -4.87 -8.23 10.55
N PHE A 332 -5.69 -8.28 9.51
CA PHE A 332 -7.08 -7.84 9.59
C PHE A 332 -7.96 -8.56 8.56
N SER A 333 -9.27 -8.55 8.82
CA SER A 333 -10.31 -9.06 7.91
C SER A 333 -11.38 -7.99 7.67
N MET A 334 -12.20 -8.19 6.65
CA MET A 334 -13.37 -7.35 6.36
C MET A 334 -14.63 -8.16 6.58
N HIS A 335 -15.58 -7.62 7.36
CA HIS A 335 -16.85 -8.28 7.61
C HIS A 335 -17.71 -8.34 6.33
N ASP A 336 -18.44 -9.43 6.12
CA ASP A 336 -19.28 -9.66 4.93
C ASP A 336 -20.27 -8.52 4.60
N LEU A 337 -20.92 -7.93 5.61
CA LEU A 337 -21.82 -6.79 5.41
C LEU A 337 -21.10 -5.53 4.88
N ILE A 338 -19.85 -5.29 5.30
CA ILE A 338 -19.03 -4.20 4.76
C ILE A 338 -18.61 -4.53 3.34
N TYR A 339 -18.21 -5.78 3.08
CA TYR A 339 -17.90 -6.25 1.74
C TYR A 339 -19.09 -6.07 0.79
N ASP A 340 -20.28 -6.53 1.19
CA ASP A 340 -21.51 -6.43 0.40
C ASP A 340 -21.93 -4.97 0.16
N LEU A 341 -21.78 -4.12 1.18
CA LEU A 341 -21.98 -2.68 1.03
C LEU A 341 -21.05 -2.10 -0.04
N VAL A 342 -19.74 -2.34 0.09
CA VAL A 342 -18.75 -1.79 -0.85
C VAL A 342 -18.99 -2.34 -2.27
N GLN A 343 -19.33 -3.62 -2.40
CA GLN A 343 -19.69 -4.25 -3.67
C GLN A 343 -20.95 -3.63 -4.29
N SER A 344 -21.96 -3.31 -3.48
CA SER A 344 -23.19 -2.67 -3.94
C SER A 344 -22.98 -1.25 -4.47
N ILE A 345 -21.95 -0.55 -3.97
CA ILE A 345 -21.59 0.82 -4.34
C ILE A 345 -20.66 0.84 -5.55
N GLU A 346 -19.64 -0.03 -5.59
CA GLU A 346 -18.58 -0.08 -6.60
C GLU A 346 -18.86 -1.13 -7.69
N GLN A 347 -20.11 -1.18 -8.17
CA GLN A 347 -20.58 -2.23 -9.08
C GLN A 347 -19.71 -2.35 -10.35
N GLY A 348 -19.19 -3.56 -10.58
CA GLY A 348 -18.47 -3.92 -11.81
C GLY A 348 -17.01 -3.47 -11.88
N GLU A 349 -16.42 -2.91 -10.81
CA GLU A 349 -15.00 -2.52 -10.82
C GLU A 349 -14.02 -3.69 -10.59
N TRP A 350 -14.47 -4.81 -10.01
CA TRP A 350 -13.67 -6.03 -9.92
C TRP A 350 -14.46 -7.29 -10.30
N CYS A 351 -13.73 -8.33 -10.67
CA CYS A 351 -14.29 -9.62 -11.03
C CYS A 351 -13.40 -10.75 -10.51
N VAL A 352 -14.02 -11.70 -9.80
CA VAL A 352 -13.41 -12.99 -9.48
C VAL A 352 -13.69 -13.91 -10.66
N VAL A 353 -12.62 -14.41 -11.27
CA VAL A 353 -12.66 -15.26 -12.45
C VAL A 353 -12.45 -16.71 -12.05
N ASP A 354 -13.41 -17.54 -12.44
CA ASP A 354 -13.41 -18.99 -12.25
C ASP A 354 -13.96 -19.72 -13.50
N SER A 355 -14.01 -21.06 -13.45
CA SER A 355 -14.52 -21.88 -14.54
C SER A 355 -16.00 -21.67 -14.89
N SER A 356 -16.77 -21.01 -14.02
CA SER A 356 -18.19 -20.71 -14.22
C SER A 356 -18.44 -19.33 -14.83
N THR A 357 -17.41 -18.49 -14.91
CA THR A 357 -17.50 -17.10 -15.36
C THR A 357 -17.85 -17.02 -16.85
N LYS A 358 -19.06 -16.53 -17.16
CA LYS A 358 -19.59 -16.40 -18.54
C LYS A 358 -19.58 -14.96 -19.08
N TYR A 359 -19.63 -13.98 -18.19
CA TYR A 359 -19.76 -12.57 -18.52
C TYR A 359 -18.91 -11.73 -17.57
N MET A 360 -18.24 -10.73 -18.11
CA MET A 360 -17.49 -9.73 -17.37
C MET A 360 -17.86 -8.35 -17.88
N ALA A 361 -18.03 -7.42 -16.95
CA ALA A 361 -18.31 -6.04 -17.30
C ALA A 361 -17.07 -5.40 -17.96
N GLU A 362 -17.28 -4.54 -18.97
CA GLU A 362 -16.17 -3.91 -19.71
C GLU A 362 -15.36 -2.92 -18.86
N ASN A 363 -15.93 -2.46 -17.74
CA ASN A 363 -15.33 -1.53 -16.79
C ASN A 363 -14.50 -2.20 -15.68
N VAL A 364 -14.31 -3.52 -15.72
CA VAL A 364 -13.53 -4.24 -14.72
C VAL A 364 -12.09 -3.73 -14.68
N LYS A 365 -11.63 -3.36 -13.48
CA LYS A 365 -10.28 -2.86 -13.18
C LYS A 365 -9.43 -3.88 -12.44
N HIS A 366 -10.05 -4.73 -11.63
CA HIS A 366 -9.33 -5.66 -10.79
C HIS A 366 -9.79 -7.10 -11.04
N LEU A 367 -8.85 -7.95 -11.42
CA LEU A 367 -9.08 -9.36 -11.71
C LEU A 367 -8.46 -10.23 -10.63
N SER A 368 -9.24 -11.20 -10.13
CA SER A 368 -8.74 -12.23 -9.22
C SER A 368 -9.02 -13.61 -9.79
N PHE A 369 -7.99 -14.41 -9.99
CA PHE A 369 -8.08 -15.78 -10.51
C PHE A 369 -7.88 -16.75 -9.35
N LEU A 370 -8.96 -17.43 -8.91
CA LEU A 370 -8.94 -18.30 -7.72
C LEU A 370 -8.84 -19.79 -8.06
N LYS A 371 -9.31 -20.23 -9.25
CA LYS A 371 -9.22 -21.59 -9.78
C LYS A 371 -9.24 -21.54 -11.30
N PHE A 372 -8.18 -22.02 -11.94
CA PHE A 372 -7.98 -21.82 -13.39
C PHE A 372 -8.33 -23.06 -14.21
N ASP A 373 -9.07 -22.87 -15.31
CA ASP A 373 -9.23 -23.82 -16.41
C ASP A 373 -8.71 -23.15 -17.69
N ASN A 374 -7.82 -23.84 -18.41
CA ASN A 374 -7.17 -23.38 -19.65
C ASN A 374 -8.16 -22.97 -20.76
N LYS A 375 -9.45 -23.30 -20.65
CA LYS A 375 -10.48 -22.85 -21.60
C LYS A 375 -10.73 -21.34 -21.60
N LEU A 376 -10.38 -20.61 -20.54
CA LEU A 376 -10.53 -19.15 -20.47
C LEU A 376 -9.46 -18.39 -21.28
N MET A 377 -8.37 -19.06 -21.65
CA MET A 377 -7.14 -18.48 -22.22
C MET A 377 -7.32 -17.69 -23.51
N PHE A 378 -8.41 -17.94 -24.26
CA PHE A 378 -8.67 -17.31 -25.55
C PHE A 378 -10.07 -16.70 -25.64
N SER A 379 -10.71 -16.46 -24.49
CA SER A 379 -12.04 -15.87 -24.53
C SER A 379 -11.97 -14.44 -25.13
N PRO A 380 -12.79 -14.12 -26.14
CA PRO A 380 -12.93 -12.75 -26.66
C PRO A 380 -13.29 -11.73 -25.57
N MET A 381 -13.77 -12.21 -24.43
CA MET A 381 -14.10 -11.44 -23.23
C MET A 381 -12.88 -10.73 -22.64
N LEU A 382 -11.75 -11.42 -22.43
CA LEU A 382 -10.55 -10.79 -21.85
C LEU A 382 -9.96 -9.71 -22.76
N GLN A 383 -10.05 -9.88 -24.09
CA GLN A 383 -9.54 -8.91 -25.06
C GLN A 383 -10.31 -7.58 -25.05
N LYS A 384 -11.58 -7.60 -24.61
CA LYS A 384 -12.42 -6.40 -24.47
C LYS A 384 -12.10 -5.58 -23.23
N LEU A 385 -11.45 -6.17 -22.22
CA LEU A 385 -11.13 -5.49 -20.98
C LEU A 385 -9.92 -4.58 -21.21
N LYS A 386 -10.16 -3.27 -21.31
CA LYS A 386 -9.10 -2.25 -21.51
C LYS A 386 -8.71 -1.49 -20.25
N LYS A 387 -9.53 -1.60 -19.18
CA LYS A 387 -9.39 -0.81 -17.95
C LYS A 387 -8.72 -1.56 -16.79
N VAL A 388 -8.16 -2.75 -17.03
CA VAL A 388 -7.56 -3.58 -15.99
C VAL A 388 -6.28 -2.95 -15.44
N ARG A 389 -6.23 -2.77 -14.12
CA ARG A 389 -5.14 -2.19 -13.34
C ARG A 389 -4.54 -3.15 -12.32
N SER A 390 -5.24 -4.22 -11.94
CA SER A 390 -4.71 -5.26 -11.06
C SER A 390 -5.05 -6.66 -11.53
N ILE A 391 -4.07 -7.56 -11.41
CA ILE A 391 -4.27 -9.00 -11.57
C ILE A 391 -3.69 -9.69 -10.34
N THR A 392 -4.51 -10.52 -9.72
CA THR A 392 -4.09 -11.46 -8.69
C THR A 392 -4.40 -12.87 -9.17
N ALA A 393 -3.41 -13.75 -9.18
CA ALA A 393 -3.59 -15.16 -9.49
C ALA A 393 -2.81 -16.00 -8.49
N ASN A 394 -3.48 -16.94 -7.84
CA ASN A 394 -2.86 -17.85 -6.88
C ASN A 394 -3.38 -19.27 -7.15
N LYS A 395 -2.50 -20.28 -7.07
CA LYS A 395 -2.83 -21.69 -7.32
C LYS A 395 -3.44 -21.94 -8.70
N ALA A 396 -3.09 -21.12 -9.67
CA ALA A 396 -3.47 -21.30 -11.07
C ALA A 396 -2.27 -21.92 -11.80
N ALA A 397 -2.46 -23.04 -12.49
CA ALA A 397 -1.45 -23.61 -13.38
C ALA A 397 -1.30 -22.69 -14.62
N LEU A 398 -0.75 -21.49 -14.41
CA LEU A 398 -0.56 -20.50 -15.45
C LEU A 398 0.69 -20.85 -16.24
N ASP A 399 0.53 -20.87 -17.55
CA ASP A 399 1.64 -21.02 -18.47
C ASP A 399 2.12 -19.66 -19.01
N GLU A 400 3.20 -19.68 -19.79
CA GLU A 400 3.80 -18.50 -20.37
C GLU A 400 2.83 -17.77 -21.32
N SER A 401 1.99 -18.52 -22.04
CA SER A 401 1.05 -17.98 -23.02
C SER A 401 -0.05 -17.14 -22.38
N PHE A 402 -0.52 -17.52 -21.19
CA PHE A 402 -1.45 -16.74 -20.41
C PHE A 402 -0.84 -15.40 -20.00
N LEU A 403 0.39 -15.42 -19.50
CA LEU A 403 1.10 -14.21 -19.09
C LEU A 403 1.34 -13.29 -20.28
N ASP A 404 1.81 -13.82 -21.42
CA ASP A 404 1.98 -13.05 -22.65
C ASP A 404 0.68 -12.39 -23.12
N THR A 405 -0.44 -13.12 -23.07
CA THR A 405 -1.76 -12.60 -23.44
C THR A 405 -2.19 -11.48 -22.48
N CYS A 406 -2.00 -11.67 -21.17
CA CYS A 406 -2.32 -10.65 -20.17
C CYS A 406 -1.45 -9.41 -20.35
N PHE A 407 -0.13 -9.58 -20.51
CA PHE A 407 0.82 -8.47 -20.62
C PHE A 407 0.65 -7.68 -21.91
N SER A 408 0.15 -8.33 -22.98
CA SER A 408 -0.19 -7.67 -24.24
C SER A 408 -1.54 -6.95 -24.20
N ASN A 409 -2.51 -7.45 -23.42
CA ASN A 409 -3.86 -6.88 -23.38
C ASN A 409 -4.01 -5.73 -22.37
N PHE A 410 -3.25 -5.75 -21.27
CA PHE A 410 -3.43 -4.85 -20.13
C PHE A 410 -2.28 -3.85 -19.99
N GLU A 411 -2.18 -2.91 -20.93
CA GLU A 411 -1.09 -1.91 -20.98
C GLU A 411 -0.96 -1.07 -19.69
N TYR A 412 -2.08 -0.75 -19.04
CA TYR A 412 -2.14 0.10 -17.84
C TYR A 412 -2.11 -0.68 -16.52
N LEU A 413 -1.64 -1.93 -16.54
CA LEU A 413 -1.53 -2.74 -15.33
C LEU A 413 -0.56 -2.10 -14.32
N ARG A 414 -1.02 -1.92 -13.07
CA ARG A 414 -0.24 -1.32 -11.97
C ARG A 414 0.18 -2.34 -10.92
N VAL A 415 -0.67 -3.34 -10.65
CA VAL A 415 -0.42 -4.39 -9.65
C VAL A 415 -0.50 -5.77 -10.29
N LEU A 416 0.56 -6.55 -10.16
CA LEU A 416 0.61 -7.94 -10.58
C LEU A 416 1.05 -8.82 -9.42
N ARG A 417 0.16 -9.72 -9.01
CA ARG A 417 0.40 -10.71 -7.96
C ARG A 417 0.21 -12.09 -8.56
N ILE A 418 1.27 -12.86 -8.62
CA ILE A 418 1.20 -14.21 -9.16
C ILE A 418 1.94 -15.16 -8.23
N GLY A 419 1.27 -16.22 -7.79
CA GLY A 419 1.87 -17.33 -7.03
C GLY A 419 1.56 -18.67 -7.69
N ALA A 420 2.42 -19.66 -7.41
CA ALA A 420 2.33 -21.03 -7.93
C ALA A 420 2.39 -21.16 -9.47
N LEU A 421 3.26 -20.38 -10.13
CA LEU A 421 3.63 -20.55 -11.53
C LEU A 421 4.38 -21.86 -11.74
N SER A 422 3.97 -22.62 -12.75
CA SER A 422 4.72 -23.77 -13.26
C SER A 422 5.68 -23.34 -14.38
N LEU A 423 6.48 -22.29 -14.15
CA LEU A 423 7.37 -21.68 -15.15
C LEU A 423 8.79 -21.54 -14.61
N LYS A 424 9.78 -21.84 -15.48
CA LYS A 424 11.21 -21.70 -15.16
C LYS A 424 11.76 -20.29 -15.39
N GLU A 425 11.17 -19.56 -16.33
CA GLU A 425 11.51 -18.18 -16.65
C GLU A 425 10.22 -17.41 -16.93
N LEU A 426 10.14 -16.17 -16.44
CA LEU A 426 9.02 -15.27 -16.71
C LEU A 426 9.13 -14.74 -18.16
N PRO A 427 8.04 -14.58 -18.92
CA PRO A 427 8.13 -14.11 -20.30
C PRO A 427 8.69 -12.70 -20.40
N SER A 428 9.50 -12.47 -21.44
CA SER A 428 10.14 -11.18 -21.68
C SER A 428 9.17 -10.04 -22.01
N SER A 429 7.92 -10.38 -22.37
CA SER A 429 6.83 -9.43 -22.60
C SER A 429 6.47 -8.64 -21.35
N ILE A 430 6.83 -9.09 -20.13
CA ILE A 430 6.62 -8.31 -18.90
C ILE A 430 7.16 -6.87 -19.02
N GLY A 431 8.24 -6.67 -19.77
CA GLY A 431 8.82 -5.35 -20.00
C GLY A 431 7.96 -4.39 -20.84
N THR A 432 6.80 -4.80 -21.35
CA THR A 432 5.81 -3.92 -21.99
C THR A 432 4.97 -3.16 -20.96
N LEU A 433 4.83 -3.68 -19.74
CA LEU A 433 3.99 -3.14 -18.67
C LEU A 433 4.63 -1.92 -17.98
N LYS A 434 4.90 -0.86 -18.75
CA LYS A 434 5.58 0.36 -18.28
C LYS A 434 4.93 1.02 -17.04
N HIS A 435 3.63 0.79 -16.84
CA HIS A 435 2.85 1.32 -15.71
C HIS A 435 2.90 0.44 -14.45
N LEU A 436 3.54 -0.73 -14.50
CA LEU A 436 3.59 -1.65 -13.37
C LEU A 436 4.37 -1.02 -12.21
N ARG A 437 3.72 -0.97 -11.04
CA ARG A 437 4.27 -0.39 -9.80
C ARG A 437 4.45 -1.44 -8.70
N TYR A 438 3.74 -2.56 -8.77
CA TYR A 438 3.84 -3.67 -7.81
C TYR A 438 3.94 -5.00 -8.53
N LEU A 439 5.01 -5.75 -8.26
CA LEU A 439 5.22 -7.12 -8.75
C LEU A 439 5.55 -8.03 -7.56
N ASN A 440 4.67 -9.00 -7.30
CA ASN A 440 4.90 -10.05 -6.33
C ASN A 440 4.92 -11.41 -7.03
N LEU A 441 6.09 -12.07 -6.97
CA LEU A 441 6.37 -13.41 -7.46
C LEU A 441 6.75 -14.38 -6.33
N TRP A 442 6.41 -14.07 -5.08
CA TRP A 442 6.71 -14.96 -3.95
C TRP A 442 6.02 -16.31 -4.09
N GLY A 443 6.73 -17.40 -3.74
CA GLY A 443 6.21 -18.77 -3.81
C GLY A 443 6.14 -19.34 -5.23
N ASN A 444 6.96 -18.81 -6.14
CA ASN A 444 7.18 -19.37 -7.46
C ASN A 444 8.56 -20.03 -7.50
N ASP A 445 8.70 -21.14 -6.77
CA ASP A 445 10.01 -21.75 -6.52
C ASP A 445 10.59 -22.41 -7.77
N GLU A 446 9.78 -22.70 -8.79
CA GLU A 446 10.25 -23.20 -10.08
C GLU A 446 10.98 -22.15 -10.93
N ILE A 447 10.88 -20.86 -10.60
CA ILE A 447 11.56 -19.79 -11.34
C ILE A 447 13.06 -19.84 -11.06
N ILE A 448 13.82 -20.13 -12.11
CA ILE A 448 15.29 -20.20 -12.08
C ILE A 448 15.90 -18.89 -12.56
N LYS A 449 15.19 -18.17 -13.45
CA LYS A 449 15.68 -16.95 -14.09
C LYS A 449 14.57 -15.92 -14.29
N LEU A 450 14.94 -14.64 -14.17
CA LEU A 450 14.10 -13.51 -14.55
C LEU A 450 14.59 -12.88 -15.86
N PRO A 451 13.70 -12.47 -16.78
CA PRO A 451 14.11 -11.80 -18.00
C PRO A 451 14.64 -10.39 -17.69
N ASN A 452 15.72 -9.98 -18.35
CA ASN A 452 16.25 -8.60 -18.26
C ASN A 452 15.23 -7.52 -18.67
N ALA A 453 14.12 -7.91 -19.30
CA ALA A 453 13.01 -7.02 -19.61
C ALA A 453 12.35 -6.40 -18.38
N ILE A 454 12.42 -7.04 -17.19
CA ILE A 454 11.94 -6.46 -15.92
C ILE A 454 12.62 -5.11 -15.65
N CYS A 455 13.88 -4.94 -16.02
CA CYS A 455 14.63 -3.69 -15.84
C CYS A 455 14.13 -2.53 -16.72
N ARG A 456 13.10 -2.74 -17.55
CA ARG A 456 12.38 -1.69 -18.29
C ARG A 456 11.23 -1.08 -17.47
N LEU A 457 10.86 -1.70 -16.35
CA LEU A 457 9.75 -1.29 -15.47
C LEU A 457 10.18 -0.18 -14.51
N GLN A 458 10.46 1.00 -15.06
CA GLN A 458 11.09 2.08 -14.29
C GLN A 458 10.15 2.73 -13.26
N SER A 459 8.84 2.51 -13.42
CA SER A 459 7.78 2.90 -12.48
C SER A 459 7.59 1.89 -11.34
N LEU A 460 8.30 0.76 -11.34
CA LEU A 460 8.16 -0.29 -10.34
C LEU A 460 8.60 0.23 -8.96
N GLN A 461 7.70 0.13 -7.97
CA GLN A 461 7.91 0.58 -6.59
C GLN A 461 8.12 -0.59 -5.64
N THR A 462 7.45 -1.72 -5.87
CA THR A 462 7.60 -2.94 -5.05
C THR A 462 7.93 -4.13 -5.94
N LEU A 463 8.98 -4.85 -5.57
CA LEU A 463 9.40 -6.10 -6.19
C LEU A 463 9.68 -7.16 -5.12
N TYR A 464 8.89 -8.24 -5.13
CA TYR A 464 9.07 -9.38 -4.24
C TYR A 464 9.41 -10.64 -5.02
N LEU A 465 10.56 -11.21 -4.71
CA LEU A 465 11.20 -12.35 -5.37
C LEU A 465 11.52 -13.44 -4.35
N GLY A 466 10.51 -13.96 -3.64
CA GLY A 466 10.66 -15.15 -2.81
C GLY A 466 10.63 -16.41 -3.68
N CYS A 467 11.64 -16.58 -4.53
CA CYS A 467 11.82 -17.71 -5.45
C CYS A 467 13.09 -18.46 -5.06
N GLU A 468 12.96 -19.62 -4.40
CA GLU A 468 14.10 -20.35 -3.81
C GLU A 468 15.16 -20.77 -4.85
N ASN A 469 14.75 -21.10 -6.08
CA ASN A 469 15.68 -21.56 -7.12
C ASN A 469 16.24 -20.44 -8.02
N LEU A 470 15.92 -19.17 -7.75
CA LEU A 470 16.36 -18.04 -8.57
C LEU A 470 17.89 -17.90 -8.55
N GLN A 471 18.54 -18.15 -9.69
CA GLN A 471 20.00 -18.20 -9.78
C GLN A 471 20.66 -16.82 -9.65
N GLU A 472 20.14 -15.84 -10.36
CA GLU A 472 20.68 -14.48 -10.38
C GLU A 472 19.59 -13.44 -10.59
N LEU A 473 19.82 -12.23 -10.09
CA LEU A 473 19.02 -11.07 -10.44
C LEU A 473 19.37 -10.57 -11.85
N PRO A 474 18.42 -9.94 -12.57
CA PRO A 474 18.69 -9.26 -13.83
C PRO A 474 19.88 -8.30 -13.76
N SER A 475 20.75 -8.31 -14.79
CA SER A 475 22.02 -7.55 -14.79
C SER A 475 21.84 -6.03 -14.71
N ASP A 476 20.69 -5.53 -15.14
CA ASP A 476 20.37 -4.10 -15.23
C ASP A 476 19.40 -3.67 -14.09
N ILE A 477 19.33 -4.40 -12.96
CA ILE A 477 18.35 -4.16 -11.88
C ILE A 477 18.39 -2.74 -11.31
N SER A 478 19.54 -2.07 -11.36
CA SER A 478 19.70 -0.65 -10.98
C SER A 478 18.90 0.34 -11.83
N ASN A 479 18.37 -0.09 -12.98
CA ASN A 479 17.45 0.72 -13.80
C ASN A 479 16.06 0.89 -13.15
N LEU A 480 15.73 0.13 -12.10
CA LEU A 480 14.48 0.27 -11.34
C LEU A 480 14.56 1.47 -10.38
N ILE A 481 14.72 2.67 -10.94
CA ILE A 481 15.02 3.90 -10.19
C ILE A 481 13.90 4.35 -9.22
N SER A 482 12.68 3.86 -9.40
CA SER A 482 11.53 4.15 -8.53
C SER A 482 11.32 3.08 -7.45
N LEU A 483 12.17 2.05 -7.38
CA LEU A 483 11.97 0.93 -6.47
C LEU A 483 12.18 1.38 -5.02
N ARG A 484 11.14 1.17 -4.20
CA ARG A 484 11.09 1.52 -2.78
C ARG A 484 11.14 0.29 -1.89
N SER A 485 10.59 -0.83 -2.34
CA SER A 485 10.59 -2.08 -1.58
C SER A 485 11.13 -3.22 -2.42
N LEU A 486 12.19 -3.86 -1.95
CA LEU A 486 12.76 -5.05 -2.54
C LEU A 486 12.86 -6.13 -1.47
N ALA A 487 12.18 -7.26 -1.68
CA ALA A 487 12.41 -8.48 -0.92
C ALA A 487 12.83 -9.57 -1.89
N LEU A 488 13.91 -10.28 -1.59
CA LEU A 488 14.48 -11.23 -2.53
C LEU A 488 15.10 -12.45 -1.84
N THR A 489 14.99 -13.56 -2.55
CA THR A 489 15.70 -14.83 -2.35
C THR A 489 16.46 -15.13 -3.64
N THR A 490 17.70 -15.57 -3.53
CA THR A 490 18.57 -15.82 -4.69
C THR A 490 19.75 -16.70 -4.32
N ASN A 491 20.19 -17.49 -5.28
CA ASN A 491 21.35 -18.36 -5.18
C ASN A 491 22.67 -17.71 -5.65
N GLN A 492 22.67 -16.40 -5.93
CA GLN A 492 23.89 -15.70 -6.36
C GLN A 492 24.87 -15.52 -5.18
N PRO A 493 26.18 -15.72 -5.40
CA PRO A 493 27.17 -15.60 -4.33
C PRO A 493 27.51 -14.15 -3.97
N CYS A 494 27.30 -13.22 -4.90
CA CYS A 494 27.50 -11.79 -4.70
C CYS A 494 26.62 -10.99 -5.68
N PHE A 495 26.29 -9.77 -5.29
CA PHE A 495 25.60 -8.83 -6.17
C PHE A 495 26.60 -8.10 -7.08
N GLN A 496 26.19 -7.78 -8.30
CA GLN A 496 27.02 -7.01 -9.24
C GLN A 496 27.24 -5.55 -8.76
N ASN A 497 28.35 -4.91 -9.16
CA ASN A 497 28.70 -3.53 -8.76
C ASN A 497 27.67 -2.46 -9.19
N ASN A 498 26.80 -2.76 -10.17
CA ASN A 498 25.66 -1.94 -10.57
C ASN A 498 24.31 -2.60 -10.19
N GLY A 499 24.31 -3.40 -9.13
CA GLY A 499 23.17 -4.19 -8.67
C GLY A 499 22.30 -3.45 -7.65
N VAL A 500 21.90 -4.16 -6.60
CA VAL A 500 20.97 -3.69 -5.57
C VAL A 500 21.47 -2.44 -4.83
N GLY A 501 22.79 -2.30 -4.65
CA GLY A 501 23.40 -1.13 -3.97
C GLY A 501 23.23 0.21 -4.71
N CYS A 502 22.74 0.21 -5.95
CA CYS A 502 22.51 1.44 -6.73
C CYS A 502 21.07 1.98 -6.67
N LEU A 503 20.17 1.32 -5.94
CA LEU A 503 18.74 1.66 -5.88
C LEU A 503 18.45 2.81 -4.90
N LYS A 504 18.74 4.06 -5.31
CA LYS A 504 18.72 5.24 -4.42
C LYS A 504 17.37 5.56 -3.77
N SER A 505 16.25 5.08 -4.33
CA SER A 505 14.89 5.31 -3.82
C SER A 505 14.43 4.22 -2.84
N LEU A 506 15.29 3.23 -2.54
CA LEU A 506 14.92 2.07 -1.75
C LEU A 506 14.68 2.46 -0.28
N TRP A 507 13.50 2.11 0.22
CA TRP A 507 13.01 2.32 1.58
C TRP A 507 13.11 1.03 2.42
N LEU A 508 12.77 -0.12 1.84
CA LEU A 508 12.92 -1.45 2.44
C LEU A 508 13.74 -2.38 1.55
N LEU A 509 14.74 -3.02 2.16
CA LEU A 509 15.49 -4.13 1.60
C LEU A 509 15.38 -5.34 2.52
N ALA A 510 14.85 -6.44 2.01
CA ALA A 510 14.85 -7.73 2.67
C ALA A 510 15.61 -8.76 1.83
N ILE A 511 16.63 -9.36 2.43
CA ILE A 511 17.42 -10.45 1.86
C ILE A 511 17.11 -11.68 2.72
N VAL A 512 16.41 -12.65 2.15
CA VAL A 512 15.82 -13.77 2.90
C VAL A 512 16.17 -15.08 2.19
N SER A 513 16.67 -16.07 2.93
CA SER A 513 16.99 -17.40 2.42
C SER A 513 18.01 -17.39 1.28
N CYS A 514 19.00 -16.48 1.36
CA CYS A 514 20.08 -16.37 0.37
C CYS A 514 21.31 -17.20 0.80
N SER A 515 21.18 -18.53 0.80
CA SER A 515 22.17 -19.43 1.41
C SER A 515 23.58 -19.36 0.78
N ASN A 516 23.69 -19.01 -0.50
CA ASN A 516 24.98 -18.90 -1.20
C ASN A 516 25.61 -17.50 -1.12
N LEU A 517 24.89 -16.49 -0.63
CA LEU A 517 25.36 -15.11 -0.64
C LEU A 517 26.50 -14.93 0.37
N ILE A 518 27.67 -14.51 -0.09
CA ILE A 518 28.89 -14.42 0.72
C ILE A 518 29.07 -13.01 1.31
N SER A 519 28.67 -11.98 0.56
CA SER A 519 28.84 -10.58 0.96
C SER A 519 27.82 -9.65 0.31
N LEU A 520 27.60 -8.49 0.93
CA LEU A 520 26.77 -7.41 0.40
C LEU A 520 27.60 -6.42 -0.44
N PRO A 521 27.05 -5.77 -1.47
CA PRO A 521 27.81 -4.87 -2.32
C PRO A 521 28.20 -3.62 -1.53
N HIS A 522 29.41 -3.12 -1.74
CA HIS A 522 29.94 -1.94 -1.06
C HIS A 522 29.04 -0.72 -1.24
N GLU A 523 28.34 -0.60 -2.37
CA GLU A 523 27.44 0.50 -2.69
C GLU A 523 26.21 0.58 -1.78
N MET A 524 25.89 -0.44 -0.98
CA MET A 524 24.75 -0.41 -0.04
C MET A 524 24.81 0.76 0.95
N ILE A 525 26.02 1.22 1.30
CA ILE A 525 26.21 2.38 2.18
C ILE A 525 25.73 3.70 1.53
N TYR A 526 25.49 3.72 0.22
CA TYR A 526 24.97 4.88 -0.51
C TYR A 526 23.43 4.86 -0.66
N LEU A 527 22.74 3.88 -0.09
CA LEU A 527 21.28 3.82 -0.07
C LEU A 527 20.71 4.82 0.97
N GLY A 528 20.87 6.12 0.71
CA GLY A 528 20.49 7.19 1.63
C GLY A 528 18.99 7.28 1.93
N GLY A 529 18.14 6.52 1.24
CA GLY A 529 16.71 6.39 1.51
C GLY A 529 16.32 5.17 2.36
N LEU A 530 17.24 4.24 2.64
CA LEU A 530 16.92 2.95 3.26
C LEU A 530 16.53 3.13 4.74
N ARG A 531 15.31 2.69 5.09
CA ARG A 531 14.74 2.76 6.45
C ARG A 531 14.66 1.41 7.12
N ILE A 532 14.39 0.36 6.35
CA ILE A 532 14.25 -1.01 6.85
C ILE A 532 15.22 -1.92 6.12
N LEU A 533 16.06 -2.61 6.89
CA LEU A 533 16.96 -3.65 6.41
C LEU A 533 16.68 -4.92 7.19
N ILE A 534 16.32 -5.97 6.44
CA ILE A 534 16.08 -7.31 6.96
C ILE A 534 17.06 -8.25 6.27
N ILE A 535 17.81 -8.98 7.06
CA ILE A 535 18.69 -10.05 6.59
C ILE A 535 18.36 -11.29 7.41
N SER A 536 17.86 -12.32 6.75
CA SER A 536 17.39 -13.55 7.37
C SER A 536 17.88 -14.76 6.61
N ASP A 537 18.25 -15.82 7.32
CA ASP A 537 18.53 -17.14 6.74
C ASP A 537 19.57 -17.04 5.58
N CYS A 538 20.74 -16.49 5.87
CA CYS A 538 21.83 -16.34 4.90
C CYS A 538 23.08 -17.04 5.42
N GLU A 539 23.17 -18.36 5.19
CA GLU A 539 24.18 -19.23 5.80
C GLU A 539 25.63 -18.83 5.52
N GLN A 540 25.95 -18.42 4.28
CA GLN A 540 27.31 -18.06 3.87
C GLN A 540 27.63 -16.57 4.01
N LEU A 541 26.67 -15.76 4.48
CA LEU A 541 26.81 -14.32 4.49
C LEU A 541 27.69 -13.87 5.66
N ASP A 542 28.85 -13.34 5.33
CA ASP A 542 29.74 -12.68 6.29
C ASP A 542 29.71 -11.16 6.08
N LEU A 543 29.01 -10.48 6.99
CA LEU A 543 28.91 -9.02 6.99
C LEU A 543 30.22 -8.31 7.38
N MET A 544 31.22 -9.05 7.87
CA MET A 544 32.54 -8.54 8.25
C MET A 544 33.59 -8.66 7.14
N ASN A 545 33.24 -9.32 6.03
CA ASN A 545 34.18 -9.63 4.94
C ASN A 545 34.66 -8.39 4.17
N GLN A 546 34.01 -7.22 4.34
CA GLN A 546 34.44 -5.97 3.71
C GLN A 546 34.66 -4.85 4.72
N HIS A 547 35.68 -4.03 4.45
CA HIS A 547 35.96 -2.80 5.19
C HIS A 547 35.04 -1.68 4.73
N TYR A 548 33.80 -1.66 5.25
CA TYR A 548 32.87 -0.56 5.01
C TYR A 548 33.32 0.67 5.82
N GLN A 549 33.39 1.84 5.18
CA GLN A 549 33.50 3.10 5.93
C GLN A 549 32.18 3.38 6.66
N VAL A 550 32.26 3.86 7.89
CA VAL A 550 31.08 4.32 8.64
C VAL A 550 30.56 5.59 7.97
N ILE A 551 29.43 5.47 7.29
CA ILE A 551 28.69 6.57 6.64
C ILE A 551 27.36 6.74 7.37
N GLU A 552 26.84 7.97 7.43
CA GLU A 552 25.53 8.23 8.00
C GLU A 552 24.44 7.45 7.25
N LEU A 553 23.74 6.59 8.00
CA LEU A 553 22.62 5.81 7.51
C LEU A 553 21.32 6.43 8.02
N ARG A 554 20.23 6.14 7.30
CA ARG A 554 18.87 6.58 7.65
C ARG A 554 17.98 5.45 8.18
N LEU A 555 18.62 4.35 8.59
CA LEU A 555 17.96 3.12 8.98
C LEU A 555 17.19 3.32 10.29
N GLU A 556 15.92 2.94 10.29
CA GLU A 556 15.00 3.00 11.42
C GLU A 556 14.76 1.62 12.04
N LYS A 557 14.85 0.56 11.23
CA LYS A 557 14.70 -0.83 11.65
C LYS A 557 15.76 -1.72 11.03
N LEU A 558 16.42 -2.50 11.88
CA LEU A 558 17.38 -3.53 11.51
C LEU A 558 16.94 -4.87 12.08
N VAL A 559 16.80 -5.86 11.20
CA VAL A 559 16.57 -7.26 11.57
C VAL A 559 17.71 -8.10 11.05
N ILE A 560 18.36 -8.81 11.96
CA ILE A 560 19.38 -9.81 11.67
C ILE A 560 18.88 -11.12 12.28
N ASP A 561 18.55 -12.06 11.43
CA ASP A 561 18.05 -13.36 11.83
C ASP A 561 18.81 -14.48 11.13
N GLU A 562 19.06 -15.56 11.87
CA GLU A 562 19.63 -16.80 11.36
C GLU A 562 20.91 -16.59 10.50
N LEU A 563 21.83 -15.76 11.01
CA LEU A 563 23.15 -15.54 10.41
C LEU A 563 24.22 -16.30 11.22
N PRO A 564 24.65 -17.50 10.79
CA PRO A 564 25.56 -18.32 11.59
C PRO A 564 27.00 -17.80 11.56
N LEU A 565 27.44 -17.01 10.58
CA LEU A 565 28.84 -16.56 10.50
C LEU A 565 29.14 -15.31 11.34
N ILE A 566 28.12 -14.57 11.79
CA ILE A 566 28.32 -13.32 12.51
C ILE A 566 28.84 -13.56 13.93
N THR A 567 30.00 -13.01 14.25
CA THR A 567 30.62 -13.08 15.59
C THR A 567 30.40 -11.80 16.41
N GLU A 568 30.24 -10.68 15.72
CA GLU A 568 29.92 -9.34 16.21
C GLU A 568 29.16 -8.54 15.14
N LEU A 569 28.44 -7.48 15.51
CA LEU A 569 27.78 -6.61 14.54
C LEU A 569 28.79 -5.66 13.86
N PRO A 570 28.76 -5.53 12.52
CA PRO A 570 29.65 -4.64 11.76
C PRO A 570 29.64 -3.17 12.19
N GLU A 571 30.80 -2.51 12.12
CA GLU A 571 30.94 -1.09 12.50
C GLU A 571 30.08 -0.14 11.67
N TRP A 572 29.82 -0.43 10.39
CA TRP A 572 29.07 0.49 9.53
C TRP A 572 27.61 0.69 9.95
N PHE A 573 27.03 -0.22 10.75
CA PHE A 573 25.73 -0.01 11.38
C PHE A 573 25.71 1.13 12.39
N GLN A 574 26.87 1.53 12.93
CA GLN A 574 27.02 2.75 13.73
C GLN A 574 26.51 3.99 12.98
N GLY A 575 26.54 3.98 11.65
CA GLY A 575 25.99 5.04 10.81
C GLY A 575 24.54 5.38 11.10
N ALA A 576 23.75 4.43 11.65
CA ALA A 576 22.34 4.61 11.98
C ALA A 576 22.09 5.12 13.42
N ALA A 577 23.12 5.58 14.13
CA ALA A 577 23.02 5.95 15.56
C ALA A 577 21.94 6.99 15.88
N ASN A 578 21.63 7.87 14.93
CA ASN A 578 20.66 8.95 15.10
C ASN A 578 19.27 8.64 14.51
N THR A 579 19.04 7.44 13.98
CA THR A 579 17.79 7.08 13.30
C THR A 579 17.22 5.75 13.74
N LEU A 580 18.05 4.80 14.19
CA LEU A 580 17.61 3.44 14.49
C LEU A 580 16.69 3.41 15.72
N GLN A 581 15.49 2.87 15.52
CA GLN A 581 14.44 2.76 16.53
C GLN A 581 14.20 1.31 16.95
N TYR A 582 14.43 0.36 16.05
CA TYR A 582 14.15 -1.06 16.28
C TYR A 582 15.35 -1.92 15.85
N LEU A 583 15.83 -2.76 16.76
CA LEU A 583 16.92 -3.71 16.50
C LEU A 583 16.49 -5.11 16.96
N TYR A 584 16.45 -6.05 16.02
CA TYR A 584 16.14 -7.46 16.25
C TYR A 584 17.35 -8.30 15.85
N ILE A 585 17.82 -9.12 16.79
CA ILE A 585 18.92 -10.06 16.58
C ILE A 585 18.42 -11.42 17.05
N GLN A 586 18.24 -12.35 16.12
CA GLN A 586 17.65 -13.65 16.40
C GLN A 586 18.48 -14.77 15.77
N ASN A 587 18.48 -15.95 16.40
CA ASN A 587 19.08 -17.19 15.88
C ASN A 587 20.58 -17.08 15.44
N CYS A 588 21.32 -16.08 15.93
CA CYS A 588 22.73 -15.87 15.58
C CYS A 588 23.64 -16.72 16.48
N SER A 589 23.91 -17.95 16.08
CA SER A 589 24.57 -18.98 16.91
C SER A 589 26.03 -18.67 17.29
N ASN A 590 26.76 -17.90 16.47
CA ASN A 590 28.15 -17.54 16.73
C ASN A 590 28.36 -16.13 17.31
N LEU A 591 27.28 -15.36 17.48
CA LEU A 591 27.36 -14.00 18.02
C LEU A 591 27.86 -14.04 19.47
N SER A 592 29.04 -13.50 19.69
CA SER A 592 29.76 -13.58 20.97
C SER A 592 29.73 -12.29 21.77
N SER A 593 29.61 -11.16 21.08
CA SER A 593 29.57 -9.83 21.69
C SER A 593 28.71 -8.86 20.88
N LEU A 594 28.17 -7.86 21.58
CA LEU A 594 27.53 -6.70 20.98
C LEU A 594 28.51 -5.51 21.04
N PRO A 595 28.65 -4.74 19.95
CA PRO A 595 29.66 -3.69 19.89
C PRO A 595 29.31 -2.49 20.78
N GLY A 596 30.34 -1.75 21.21
CA GLY A 596 30.18 -0.59 22.10
C GLY A 596 29.36 0.56 21.50
N TRP A 597 29.38 0.71 20.16
CA TRP A 597 28.60 1.74 19.46
C TRP A 597 27.09 1.55 19.61
N LEU A 598 26.61 0.37 20.00
CA LEU A 598 25.19 0.11 20.26
C LEU A 598 24.65 1.05 21.34
N THR A 599 25.48 1.45 22.31
CA THR A 599 25.11 2.40 23.36
C THR A 599 24.95 3.84 22.88
N ASN A 600 25.33 4.14 21.63
CA ASN A 600 25.14 5.44 20.98
C ASN A 600 23.78 5.55 20.26
N LEU A 601 22.99 4.47 20.18
CA LEU A 601 21.69 4.44 19.51
C LEU A 601 20.61 5.15 20.36
N THR A 602 20.72 6.47 20.53
CA THR A 602 19.89 7.23 21.49
C THR A 602 18.39 7.24 21.19
N LEU A 603 17.98 6.91 19.95
CA LEU A 603 16.57 6.80 19.54
C LEU A 603 16.02 5.37 19.60
N LEU A 604 16.83 4.38 20.01
CA LEU A 604 16.41 2.98 20.05
C LEU A 604 15.25 2.80 21.04
N ARG A 605 14.11 2.31 20.55
CA ARG A 605 12.88 2.10 21.31
C ARG A 605 12.69 0.65 21.72
N LYS A 606 13.10 -0.29 20.86
CA LYS A 606 12.96 -1.73 21.08
C LYS A 606 14.23 -2.47 20.68
N LEU A 607 14.74 -3.27 21.60
CA LEU A 607 15.86 -4.19 21.39
C LEU A 607 15.40 -5.61 21.69
N VAL A 608 15.50 -6.50 20.70
CA VAL A 608 15.21 -7.93 20.85
C VAL A 608 16.46 -8.73 20.55
N VAL A 609 16.83 -9.59 21.49
CA VAL A 609 17.93 -10.56 21.36
C VAL A 609 17.38 -11.93 21.72
N ASP A 610 17.22 -12.81 20.74
CA ASP A 610 16.64 -14.14 20.91
C ASP A 610 17.57 -15.24 20.36
N LYS A 611 17.68 -16.37 21.05
CA LYS A 611 18.43 -17.56 20.60
C LYS A 611 19.87 -17.24 20.14
N CYS A 612 20.60 -16.43 20.90
CA CYS A 612 22.03 -16.14 20.71
C CYS A 612 22.87 -16.77 21.84
N PRO A 613 23.16 -18.08 21.80
CA PRO A 613 23.69 -18.82 22.94
C PRO A 613 25.12 -18.44 23.34
N LYS A 614 25.94 -17.91 22.43
CA LYS A 614 27.33 -17.49 22.70
C LYS A 614 27.46 -16.06 23.21
N LEU A 615 26.36 -15.29 23.24
CA LEU A 615 26.40 -13.90 23.64
C LEU A 615 26.55 -13.77 25.16
N LEU A 616 27.69 -13.26 25.59
CA LEU A 616 28.09 -13.32 27.01
C LEU A 616 27.56 -12.17 27.85
N SER A 617 27.45 -10.96 27.31
CA SER A 617 27.10 -9.75 28.09
C SER A 617 26.55 -8.64 27.21
N LEU A 618 25.80 -7.71 27.82
CA LEU A 618 25.43 -6.44 27.18
C LEU A 618 26.64 -5.48 27.11
N PRO A 619 26.66 -4.54 26.14
CA PRO A 619 27.72 -3.54 26.07
C PRO A 619 27.64 -2.59 27.27
N LYS A 620 28.79 -2.10 27.76
CA LYS A 620 28.84 -1.16 28.89
C LYS A 620 28.17 0.16 28.50
N GLY A 621 27.21 0.61 29.30
CA GLY A 621 26.55 1.90 29.08
C GLY A 621 25.11 1.82 28.56
N MET A 622 24.42 0.68 28.73
CA MET A 622 23.01 0.54 28.33
C MET A 622 22.08 1.59 28.94
N HIS A 623 22.41 2.12 30.13
CA HIS A 623 21.70 3.22 30.78
C HIS A 623 21.64 4.52 29.93
N ARG A 624 22.48 4.65 28.90
CA ARG A 624 22.48 5.81 27.97
C ARG A 624 21.35 5.74 26.95
N LEU A 625 20.73 4.58 26.75
CA LEU A 625 19.62 4.39 25.82
C LEU A 625 18.31 4.90 26.41
N THR A 626 18.21 6.22 26.63
CA THR A 626 17.09 6.85 27.33
C THR A 626 15.74 6.74 26.62
N ALA A 627 15.74 6.44 25.31
CA ALA A 627 14.52 6.21 24.54
C ALA A 627 14.02 4.75 24.59
N LEU A 628 14.80 3.82 25.16
CA LEU A 628 14.50 2.39 25.15
C LEU A 628 13.28 2.11 26.01
N ARG A 629 12.22 1.62 25.36
CA ARG A 629 10.94 1.29 26.00
C ARG A 629 10.83 -0.20 26.26
N GLU A 630 11.44 -1.01 25.40
CA GLU A 630 11.30 -2.45 25.41
C GLU A 630 12.64 -3.15 25.17
N LEU A 631 12.97 -4.07 26.07
CA LEU A 631 14.12 -4.97 25.94
C LEU A 631 13.65 -6.41 26.16
N GLN A 632 13.80 -7.22 25.12
CA GLN A 632 13.52 -8.65 25.16
C GLN A 632 14.83 -9.45 25.01
N ILE A 633 15.16 -10.26 26.01
CA ILE A 633 16.29 -11.19 25.99
C ILE A 633 15.75 -12.59 26.21
N LYS A 634 15.90 -13.45 25.22
CA LYS A 634 15.20 -14.73 25.14
C LYS A 634 16.17 -15.82 24.74
N HIS A 635 16.11 -16.98 25.39
CA HIS A 635 16.91 -18.16 25.01
C HIS A 635 18.43 -17.87 24.85
N CYS A 636 18.96 -16.94 25.66
CA CYS A 636 20.38 -16.54 25.68
C CYS A 636 20.96 -16.85 27.07
N PRO A 637 21.45 -18.08 27.36
CA PRO A 637 21.65 -18.56 28.73
C PRO A 637 22.54 -17.66 29.61
N GLU A 638 23.70 -17.24 29.12
CA GLU A 638 24.61 -16.37 29.88
C GLU A 638 24.07 -14.94 30.01
N LEU A 639 23.48 -14.40 28.95
CA LEU A 639 22.90 -13.06 28.98
C LEU A 639 21.70 -12.97 29.93
N VAL A 640 20.82 -13.99 29.91
CA VAL A 640 19.69 -14.14 30.84
C VAL A 640 20.20 -14.25 32.28
N ARG A 641 21.28 -15.00 32.53
CA ARG A 641 21.89 -15.11 33.86
C ARG A 641 22.38 -13.74 34.37
N ARG A 642 23.07 -12.96 33.53
CA ARG A 642 23.62 -11.64 33.87
C ARG A 642 22.57 -10.54 33.96
N CYS A 643 21.47 -10.66 33.22
CA CYS A 643 20.36 -9.71 33.24
C CYS A 643 19.29 -10.11 34.27
N LYS A 644 19.52 -11.17 35.05
CA LYS A 644 18.57 -11.65 36.05
C LYS A 644 18.21 -10.54 37.04
N ARG A 645 16.91 -10.34 37.23
CA ARG A 645 16.34 -9.35 38.16
C ARG A 645 17.02 -9.40 39.53
N ASP A 646 17.45 -8.23 39.99
CA ASP A 646 18.05 -7.91 41.29
C ASP A 646 19.38 -8.61 41.65
N THR A 647 19.80 -9.61 40.87
CA THR A 647 20.97 -10.46 41.18
C THR A 647 22.02 -10.51 40.08
N GLY A 648 21.65 -10.17 38.85
CA GLY A 648 22.50 -10.21 37.68
C GLY A 648 23.46 -9.01 37.59
N GLU A 649 24.67 -9.25 37.10
CA GLU A 649 25.72 -8.23 36.98
C GLU A 649 25.34 -7.05 36.06
N ASP A 650 24.49 -7.30 35.05
CA ASP A 650 24.06 -6.30 34.07
C ASP A 650 22.70 -5.66 34.42
N TRP A 651 22.01 -6.16 35.46
CA TRP A 651 20.65 -5.72 35.85
C TRP A 651 20.55 -4.21 36.09
N LEU A 652 21.51 -3.62 36.80
CA LEU A 652 21.52 -2.19 37.13
C LEU A 652 21.60 -1.28 35.89
N GLN A 653 22.04 -1.81 34.74
CA GLN A 653 22.11 -1.03 33.50
C GLN A 653 20.80 -1.04 32.71
N ILE A 654 19.86 -1.93 33.06
CA ILE A 654 18.62 -2.18 32.31
C ILE A 654 17.36 -2.03 33.17
N SER A 655 17.48 -1.92 34.50
CA SER A 655 16.36 -1.93 35.45
C SER A 655 15.32 -0.83 35.25
N ASP A 656 15.71 0.29 34.63
CA ASP A 656 14.83 1.45 34.40
C ASP A 656 14.01 1.33 33.10
N ILE A 657 14.20 0.25 32.31
CA ILE A 657 13.47 0.03 31.06
C ILE A 657 12.04 -0.42 31.37
N PRO A 658 11.00 0.25 30.81
CA PRO A 658 9.60 -0.03 31.15
C PRO A 658 9.14 -1.47 30.89
N ASN A 659 9.45 -2.02 29.71
CA ASN A 659 9.01 -3.35 29.29
C ASN A 659 10.23 -4.29 29.17
N LEU A 660 10.51 -5.02 30.24
CA LEU A 660 11.58 -6.02 30.30
C LEU A 660 11.01 -7.43 30.20
N SER A 661 11.48 -8.20 29.22
CA SER A 661 11.17 -9.63 29.09
C SER A 661 12.47 -10.41 29.01
N ILE A 662 12.78 -11.20 30.04
CA ILE A 662 14.03 -11.94 30.17
C ILE A 662 13.69 -13.39 30.47
N PHE A 663 13.95 -14.30 29.54
CA PHE A 663 13.58 -15.73 29.67
C PHE A 663 14.55 -16.71 29.02
#